data_AF-A0A7N6A197-F1
#
_entry.id   AF-A0A7N6A197-F1
#
_cell.length_a   1.000
_cell.length_b   1.000
_cell.length_c   1.000
_cell.angle_alpha   90.00
_cell.angle_beta   90.00
_cell.angle_gamma   90.00
#
_symmetry.space_group_name_H-M   'P 1'
#
loop_
_entity.id
_entity.type
_entity.pdbx_description
1 polymer ?
#
loop_
_entity_poly.entity_id
_entity_poly.type
_entity_poly.pdbx_seq_one_letter_code
_entity_poly.pdbx_strand_id
1 'polypeptide(L)'
;MESLLKSPMKLVLLTAWLSSLMDPCSLSNICDSCHEFATCKPMNGSNKACFCNHGYTGDGTTFCNDDNECLNVTDICGDRGVCNNTNGSYYCTCVSGYTSTGQQRFLPNDGTGCTDIDECSLGQDCGPNSSCHNTNGSFYCTCQRDYIPTSGSKHFHPGKGVRCKEDPKKHCHDNIECMTQTVNKTLEYMSNLTEPQSLLKEIAKQTSGDLTSVEVIAYVEALCRSTSTLAVAEKDYAVKPSVINSTLSVTFKLVKAVNNLVEKDERVAWSRMKEERREHTITKLLHTVEESALTLANSYKTPTELEIKATEMELKLFTFDANHTKDRLTASIGENHINLTRKPRPEENINGSVSMVFVQYDSISDILQPSSDPGVTDYSRYAGTGEITVNSQVIAVAVKPADVYQLDHVTFTMKHNKPIDTEADVTKCAFWEYEPDSLRGHWATHGCKTIHVNSDATTCSCNHLTHFAILMSSGRANLVAHYNILTRITQLGMIISLICLSMCIFTFWFFSEIQSTRTTIHKNLCCSLFMAEFIFLVGINMNTHKLFCSVIAGLLHYFFLAAFAWMCIEGIHLYLIVVGVIYNKGFLHRNFYIFGYGSPAVVVTISATLGSRYYGTDKVCWLSTENHFIWSFIGPACLIILVNLLAFGVIIYKVYRHTAVSNFTVIALRSCARGALALLFVLGATWTFGVLHILHETTLTAYLFTLTNAFQGMFIFIFLCVLSRKIQEEYYRLFRNVPCCFECLR
;
A
#
# COMPACT_ATOMS: atom_id res chain seq x y z
N MET A 1 7.21 103.42 20.02
CA MET A 1 6.17 103.04 20.99
C MET A 1 6.86 102.24 22.08
N GLU A 2 7.45 102.94 23.05
CA GLU A 2 6.77 103.20 24.32
C GLU A 2 6.48 101.89 25.05
N SER A 3 7.30 101.58 26.05
CA SER A 3 7.06 102.03 27.42
C SER A 3 5.85 101.32 28.04
N LEU A 4 6.12 100.43 29.00
CA LEU A 4 5.69 100.55 30.40
C LEU A 4 6.15 99.26 31.14
N LEU A 5 7.23 99.30 31.93
CA LEU A 5 7.27 99.60 33.38
C LEU A 5 6.98 98.39 34.31
N LYS A 6 8.04 97.92 35.01
CA LYS A 6 8.17 97.50 36.45
C LYS A 6 9.25 96.39 36.58
N SER A 7 10.54 96.71 36.77
CA SER A 7 11.33 96.92 38.03
C SER A 7 11.59 95.63 38.84
N PRO A 8 12.77 95.36 39.47
CA PRO A 8 13.98 96.19 39.71
C PRO A 8 15.34 95.51 39.32
N MET A 9 16.29 96.23 38.72
CA MET A 9 17.64 95.69 38.42
C MET A 9 18.67 96.82 38.33
N LYS A 10 19.45 97.05 39.40
CA LYS A 10 20.71 97.84 39.39
C LYS A 10 21.49 97.69 40.72
N LEU A 11 21.67 96.43 41.14
CA LEU A 11 22.57 96.01 42.25
C LEU A 11 23.66 95.03 41.76
N VAL A 12 23.96 95.01 40.46
CA VAL A 12 24.92 94.07 39.85
C VAL A 12 26.18 94.80 39.34
N LEU A 13 26.19 96.13 39.36
CA LEU A 13 27.27 96.94 38.79
C LEU A 13 28.34 97.39 39.80
N LEU A 14 28.27 96.97 41.07
CA LEU A 14 29.29 97.33 42.07
C LEU A 14 30.18 96.15 42.50
N THR A 15 29.87 94.92 42.12
CA THR A 15 30.69 93.73 42.44
C THR A 15 31.72 93.40 41.34
N ALA A 16 31.77 94.21 40.27
CA ALA A 16 32.66 93.99 39.13
C ALA A 16 34.00 94.76 39.20
N TRP A 17 34.34 95.39 40.34
CA TRP A 17 35.52 96.26 40.43
C TRP A 17 36.47 96.02 41.62
N LEU A 18 36.28 94.95 42.41
CA LEU A 18 37.11 94.71 43.62
C LEU A 18 37.81 93.35 43.73
N SER A 19 37.89 92.55 42.67
CA SER A 19 38.68 91.31 42.67
C SER A 19 40.01 91.43 41.90
N SER A 20 40.48 92.66 41.67
CA SER A 20 41.81 92.97 41.15
C SER A 20 42.92 92.81 42.22
N LEU A 21 43.01 91.65 42.89
CA LEU A 21 44.14 91.32 43.74
C LEU A 21 44.30 89.80 43.86
N MET A 22 45.47 89.34 43.41
CA MET A 22 46.09 88.02 43.59
C MET A 22 45.80 86.96 42.52
N ASP A 23 46.65 87.02 41.47
CA ASP A 23 47.17 85.85 40.76
C ASP A 23 47.63 84.75 41.74
N PRO A 24 47.52 83.47 41.33
CA PRO A 24 48.75 82.84 40.84
C PRO A 24 48.54 82.03 39.56
N CYS A 25 49.28 82.46 38.54
CA CYS A 25 50.02 81.67 37.56
C CYS A 25 49.67 80.18 37.37
N SER A 26 49.40 79.89 36.10
CA SER A 26 50.02 78.81 35.32
C SER A 26 49.76 77.37 35.78
N LEU A 27 48.79 76.72 35.13
CA LEU A 27 48.98 75.32 34.74
C LEU A 27 48.15 74.93 33.50
N SER A 28 48.88 74.38 32.51
CA SER A 28 48.42 73.48 31.43
C SER A 28 47.93 74.08 30.10
N ASN A 29 48.89 74.55 29.30
CA ASN A 29 48.86 74.49 27.82
C ASN A 29 49.14 73.04 27.34
N ILE A 30 48.31 72.06 27.70
CA ILE A 30 48.49 70.68 27.19
C ILE A 30 47.60 70.38 25.98
N CYS A 31 46.48 71.10 25.81
CA CYS A 31 45.48 70.73 24.80
C CYS A 31 45.45 71.61 23.54
N ASP A 32 46.36 72.58 23.39
CA ASP A 32 46.44 73.41 22.18
C ASP A 32 47.19 72.70 21.02
N SER A 33 47.83 71.55 21.28
CA SER A 33 48.64 70.81 20.31
C SER A 33 48.57 69.28 20.48
N CYS A 34 47.35 68.71 20.56
CA CYS A 34 47.20 67.26 20.48
C CYS A 34 47.49 66.76 19.06
N HIS A 35 47.95 65.51 18.94
CA HIS A 35 48.14 64.85 17.64
C HIS A 35 46.82 64.78 16.84
N GLU A 36 46.87 64.70 15.49
CA GLU A 36 45.69 64.72 14.61
C GLU A 36 44.65 63.63 14.96
N PHE A 37 45.13 62.46 15.42
CA PHE A 37 44.29 61.34 15.90
C PHE A 37 44.14 61.28 17.42
N ALA A 38 44.21 62.41 18.15
CA ALA A 38 44.04 62.45 19.61
C ALA A 38 43.00 63.49 20.06
N THR A 39 42.34 63.21 21.17
CA THR A 39 41.35 64.10 21.81
C THR A 39 41.75 64.47 23.22
N CYS A 40 41.58 65.75 23.56
CA CYS A 40 41.84 66.28 24.90
C CYS A 40 40.67 65.93 25.84
N LYS A 41 40.95 65.21 26.94
CA LYS A 41 39.95 64.86 27.97
C LYS A 41 40.44 65.27 29.37
N PRO A 42 39.52 65.66 30.29
CA PRO A 42 39.87 65.98 31.67
C PRO A 42 40.20 64.71 32.45
N MET A 43 41.32 64.73 33.17
CA MET A 43 41.77 63.67 34.07
C MET A 43 41.54 64.13 35.51
N ASN A 44 40.91 63.26 36.33
CA ASN A 44 40.43 63.49 37.69
C ASN A 44 40.95 64.76 38.39
N GLY A 45 40.12 65.81 38.42
CA GLY A 45 40.23 66.89 39.39
C GLY A 45 41.15 68.05 39.05
N SER A 46 41.47 68.33 37.77
CA SER A 46 41.78 69.67 37.16
C SER A 46 42.82 69.62 36.01
N ASN A 47 43.46 68.49 35.72
CA ASN A 47 44.45 68.38 34.63
C ASN A 47 43.81 67.88 33.33
N LYS A 48 44.13 68.52 32.20
CA LYS A 48 43.73 68.04 30.86
C LYS A 48 44.90 67.32 30.19
N ALA A 49 44.63 66.20 29.52
CA ALA A 49 45.63 65.42 28.78
C ALA A 49 45.08 65.01 27.40
N CYS A 50 45.97 64.90 26.41
CA CYS A 50 45.65 64.36 25.10
C CYS A 50 45.66 62.83 25.17
N PHE A 51 44.61 62.19 24.65
CA PHE A 51 44.52 60.74 24.53
C PHE A 51 44.31 60.39 23.07
N CYS A 52 45.04 59.41 22.55
CA CYS A 52 44.79 58.90 21.20
C CYS A 52 43.32 58.45 21.08
N ASN A 53 42.75 58.66 19.89
CA ASN A 53 41.41 58.21 19.56
C ASN A 53 41.34 56.68 19.62
N HIS A 54 40.14 56.13 19.78
CA HIS A 54 39.95 54.68 19.82
C HIS A 54 40.51 54.03 18.54
N GLY A 55 41.28 52.95 18.66
CA GLY A 55 42.01 52.28 17.55
C GLY A 55 43.44 52.81 17.32
N TYR A 56 43.95 53.67 18.20
CA TYR A 56 45.32 54.19 18.12
C TYR A 56 46.01 54.18 19.48
N THR A 57 47.28 53.78 19.51
CA THR A 57 48.15 53.84 20.70
C THR A 57 49.31 54.80 20.48
N GLY A 58 49.62 55.59 21.51
CA GLY A 58 50.71 56.57 21.47
C GLY A 58 50.69 57.50 22.68
N ASP A 59 51.47 58.56 22.60
CA ASP A 59 51.58 59.57 23.66
C ASP A 59 50.48 60.64 23.60
N GLY A 60 49.65 60.63 22.54
CA GLY A 60 48.55 61.58 22.34
C GLY A 60 48.98 62.98 21.91
N THR A 61 50.28 63.27 21.94
CA THR A 61 50.86 64.59 21.66
C THR A 61 51.76 64.62 20.45
N THR A 62 52.67 63.64 20.29
CA THR A 62 53.63 63.61 19.17
C THR A 62 53.32 62.51 18.16
N PHE A 63 52.75 61.38 18.58
CA PHE A 63 52.28 60.35 17.67
C PHE A 63 51.10 59.57 18.27
N CYS A 64 50.22 59.14 17.37
CA CYS A 64 49.22 58.10 17.63
C CYS A 64 49.30 57.14 16.46
N ASN A 65 49.86 55.95 16.72
CA ASN A 65 50.00 54.91 15.70
C ASN A 65 48.76 54.03 15.73
N ASP A 66 48.35 53.60 14.54
CA ASP A 66 47.23 52.68 14.35
C ASP A 66 47.50 51.36 15.11
N ASP A 67 46.52 50.94 15.91
CA ASP A 67 46.57 49.68 16.60
C ASP A 67 46.12 48.59 15.65
N ASN A 68 47.02 47.70 15.23
CA ASN A 68 46.61 46.57 14.41
C ASN A 68 45.94 45.50 15.28
N GLU A 69 44.62 45.58 15.43
CA GLU A 69 43.87 44.66 16.28
C GLU A 69 43.99 43.21 15.80
N CYS A 70 44.20 43.00 14.49
CA CYS A 70 44.32 41.66 13.89
C CYS A 70 45.60 40.91 14.29
N LEU A 71 46.62 41.57 14.84
CA LEU A 71 47.86 40.91 15.30
C LEU A 71 47.87 40.61 16.80
N ASN A 72 47.03 41.29 17.57
CA ASN A 72 47.14 41.33 19.03
C ASN A 72 46.23 40.31 19.75
N VAL A 73 45.22 39.76 19.06
CA VAL A 73 44.28 38.78 19.62
C VAL A 73 43.96 37.69 18.59
N THR A 74 44.11 36.43 18.98
CA THR A 74 43.71 35.26 18.19
C THR A 74 42.17 35.13 18.17
N ASP A 75 41.60 34.87 16.99
CA ASP A 75 40.16 34.63 16.76
C ASP A 75 39.20 35.81 17.07
N ILE A 76 39.64 37.05 16.88
CA ILE A 76 38.79 38.26 16.99
C ILE A 76 37.48 38.16 16.19
N CYS A 77 37.54 37.59 14.98
CA CYS A 77 36.41 37.53 14.05
C CYS A 77 35.52 36.29 14.22
N GLY A 78 35.77 35.47 15.26
CA GLY A 78 35.10 34.18 15.45
C GLY A 78 35.52 33.11 14.45
N ASP A 79 34.93 31.92 14.60
CA ASP A 79 35.23 30.76 13.75
C ASP A 79 34.99 31.09 12.27
N ARG A 80 36.01 30.86 11.44
CA ARG A 80 36.01 31.07 9.97
C ARG A 80 35.83 32.53 9.52
N GLY A 81 36.10 33.49 10.40
CA GLY A 81 36.28 34.90 10.06
C GLY A 81 37.74 35.27 9.79
N VAL A 82 37.97 36.23 8.88
CA VAL A 82 39.28 36.82 8.56
C VAL A 82 39.26 38.29 8.98
N CYS A 83 40.23 38.68 9.79
CA CYS A 83 40.40 40.07 10.24
C CYS A 83 41.22 40.87 9.23
N ASN A 84 40.70 42.03 8.83
CA ASN A 84 41.40 43.02 8.01
C ASN A 84 41.51 44.34 8.77
N ASN A 85 42.75 44.77 9.01
CA ASN A 85 43.05 46.03 9.66
C ASN A 85 42.88 47.21 8.71
N THR A 86 42.34 48.31 9.19
CA THR A 86 42.23 49.59 8.48
C THR A 86 42.76 50.71 9.37
N ASN A 87 43.14 51.85 8.79
CA ASN A 87 43.65 52.94 9.61
C ASN A 87 42.54 53.48 10.56
N GLY A 88 42.71 53.24 11.86
CA GLY A 88 41.84 53.62 12.97
C GLY A 88 40.70 52.65 13.29
N SER A 89 40.64 51.49 12.63
CA SER A 89 39.56 50.50 12.83
C SER A 89 39.90 49.17 12.15
N TYR A 90 39.05 48.16 12.31
CA TYR A 90 39.22 46.87 11.65
C TYR A 90 37.86 46.31 11.28
N TYR A 91 37.84 45.41 10.30
CA TYR A 91 36.63 44.71 9.91
C TYR A 91 36.89 43.24 9.64
N CYS A 92 35.86 42.43 9.87
CA CYS A 92 35.88 41.00 9.64
C CYS A 92 35.17 40.66 8.32
N THR A 93 35.71 39.67 7.61
CA THR A 93 35.11 39.07 6.42
C THR A 93 35.06 37.56 6.58
N CYS A 94 34.05 36.88 6.06
CA CYS A 94 34.03 35.41 6.10
C CYS A 94 34.97 34.81 5.06
N VAL A 95 35.56 33.65 5.37
CA VAL A 95 36.28 32.84 4.38
C VAL A 95 35.34 32.38 3.26
N SER A 96 35.89 32.06 2.09
CA SER A 96 35.11 31.53 0.96
C SER A 96 34.26 30.32 1.39
N GLY A 97 33.00 30.27 0.93
CA GLY A 97 32.02 29.26 1.36
C GLY A 97 31.17 29.68 2.58
N TYR A 98 31.44 30.84 3.16
CA TYR A 98 30.69 31.38 4.31
C TYR A 98 30.19 32.79 4.04
N THR A 99 29.03 33.12 4.59
CA THR A 99 28.43 34.44 4.53
C THR A 99 28.08 34.93 5.93
N SER A 100 28.04 36.25 6.11
CA SER A 100 27.58 36.87 7.36
C SER A 100 26.16 37.39 7.18
N THR A 101 25.40 37.49 8.28
CA THR A 101 24.01 37.96 8.30
C THR A 101 23.90 39.44 7.90
N GLY A 102 23.80 39.71 6.59
CA GLY A 102 23.36 40.99 6.04
C GLY A 102 24.44 41.91 5.45
N GLN A 103 25.74 41.70 5.72
CA GLN A 103 26.82 42.50 5.13
C GLN A 103 28.06 41.65 4.78
N GLN A 104 28.82 42.03 3.75
CA GLN A 104 30.09 41.34 3.42
C GLN A 104 31.21 41.62 4.43
N ARG A 105 31.08 42.72 5.18
CA ARG A 105 32.01 43.14 6.23
C ARG A 105 31.21 43.32 7.51
N PHE A 106 31.71 42.80 8.62
CA PHE A 106 31.07 42.94 9.93
C PHE A 106 32.09 43.33 10.99
N LEU A 107 31.62 43.95 12.07
CA LEU A 107 32.45 44.24 13.24
C LEU A 107 32.33 43.07 14.23
N PRO A 108 33.42 42.69 14.91
CA PRO A 108 33.35 41.64 15.91
C PRO A 108 32.61 42.14 17.15
N ASN A 109 31.90 41.22 17.80
CA ASN A 109 31.03 41.44 18.96
C ASN A 109 29.65 42.10 18.68
N ASP A 110 29.26 42.30 17.43
CA ASP A 110 27.89 42.76 17.05
C ASP A 110 26.85 41.62 17.00
N GLY A 111 27.23 40.41 17.46
CA GLY A 111 26.41 39.20 17.38
C GLY A 111 26.34 38.57 15.98
N THR A 112 27.01 39.16 14.99
CA THR A 112 27.17 38.63 13.63
C THR A 112 28.34 37.65 13.55
N GLY A 113 28.12 36.50 12.89
CA GLY A 113 29.14 35.47 12.68
C GLY A 113 29.07 34.88 11.27
N CYS A 114 30.06 34.05 10.94
CA CYS A 114 30.13 33.39 9.64
C CYS A 114 29.29 32.11 9.62
N THR A 115 28.25 32.12 8.80
CA THR A 115 27.39 30.95 8.55
C THR A 115 27.73 30.34 7.20
N ASP A 116 27.65 29.02 7.14
CA ASP A 116 27.84 28.26 5.91
C ASP A 116 26.89 28.74 4.81
N ILE A 117 27.40 28.91 3.59
CA ILE A 117 26.56 29.22 2.42
C ILE A 117 25.96 27.90 1.96
N ASP A 118 24.64 27.76 2.02
CA ASP A 118 23.99 26.62 1.38
C ASP A 118 23.87 26.87 -0.14
N GLU A 119 24.89 26.45 -0.89
CA GLU A 119 24.92 26.63 -2.33
C GLU A 119 23.79 25.87 -3.05
N CYS A 120 23.24 24.83 -2.44
CA CYS A 120 22.12 24.06 -2.98
C CYS A 120 20.78 24.81 -2.86
N SER A 121 20.60 25.60 -1.80
CA SER A 121 19.41 26.44 -1.60
C SER A 121 19.43 27.74 -2.42
N LEU A 122 20.61 28.19 -2.85
CA LEU A 122 20.80 29.43 -3.63
C LEU A 122 20.68 29.25 -5.15
N GLY A 123 20.45 28.03 -5.64
CA GLY A 123 20.17 27.76 -7.05
C GLY A 123 21.39 27.77 -7.98
N GLN A 124 22.58 27.41 -7.49
CA GLN A 124 23.78 27.32 -8.31
C GLN A 124 23.97 25.90 -8.85
N ASP A 125 23.51 25.72 -10.09
CA ASP A 125 23.22 24.46 -10.78
C ASP A 125 24.34 23.40 -10.78
N CYS A 126 24.15 22.35 -9.99
CA CYS A 126 24.54 21.02 -10.43
C CYS A 126 23.80 20.78 -11.78
N GLY A 127 24.53 20.49 -12.86
CA GLY A 127 23.96 20.42 -14.22
C GLY A 127 22.76 19.45 -14.37
N PRO A 128 22.12 19.36 -15.55
CA PRO A 128 20.94 18.50 -15.71
C PRO A 128 21.23 17.05 -15.30
N ASN A 129 20.24 16.41 -14.67
CA ASN A 129 20.31 15.05 -14.13
C ASN A 129 21.35 14.87 -13.02
N SER A 130 21.50 15.86 -12.14
CA SER A 130 22.36 15.78 -10.95
C SER A 130 21.66 16.34 -9.71
N SER A 131 22.15 15.92 -8.55
CA SER A 131 21.65 16.29 -7.22
C SER A 131 22.73 17.05 -6.47
N CYS A 132 22.35 18.14 -5.80
CA CYS A 132 23.24 18.98 -5.01
C CYS A 132 23.24 18.54 -3.54
N HIS A 133 24.42 18.46 -2.93
CA HIS A 133 24.60 18.19 -1.52
C HIS A 133 25.48 19.25 -0.89
N ASN A 134 24.91 20.02 0.05
CA ASN A 134 25.64 21.03 0.79
C ASN A 134 26.56 20.37 1.82
N THR A 135 27.77 20.90 1.99
CA THR A 135 28.72 20.50 3.02
C THR A 135 29.26 21.73 3.73
N ASN A 136 29.75 21.57 4.94
CA ASN A 136 30.25 22.71 5.70
C ASN A 136 31.49 23.32 5.02
N GLY A 137 31.29 24.42 4.28
CA GLY A 137 32.26 25.27 3.59
C GLY A 137 32.37 25.04 2.08
N SER A 138 31.50 24.19 1.51
CA SER A 138 31.52 23.80 0.09
C SER A 138 30.27 23.00 -0.25
N PHE A 139 30.07 22.65 -1.51
CA PHE A 139 29.09 21.65 -1.91
C PHE A 139 29.68 20.63 -2.87
N TYR A 140 28.98 19.52 -3.09
CA TYR A 140 29.27 18.60 -4.18
C TYR A 140 28.00 18.16 -4.89
N CYS A 141 28.16 17.80 -6.16
CA CYS A 141 27.11 17.23 -6.98
C CYS A 141 27.32 15.73 -7.15
N THR A 142 26.21 15.01 -7.28
CA THR A 142 26.14 13.60 -7.65
C THR A 142 25.23 13.46 -8.86
N CYS A 143 25.47 12.49 -9.73
CA CYS A 143 24.52 12.23 -10.81
C CYS A 143 23.27 11.55 -10.25
N GLN A 144 22.10 11.92 -10.77
CA GLN A 144 20.83 11.25 -10.46
C GLN A 144 20.86 9.80 -10.97
N ARG A 145 19.96 8.98 -10.44
CA ARG A 145 19.78 7.57 -10.88
C ARG A 145 19.79 7.44 -12.39
N ASP A 146 20.50 6.42 -12.88
CA ASP A 146 20.69 6.09 -14.30
C ASP A 146 21.61 7.05 -15.08
N TYR A 147 22.33 7.94 -14.41
CA TYR A 147 23.35 8.80 -15.02
C TYR A 147 24.71 8.63 -14.36
N ILE A 148 25.77 8.66 -15.16
CA ILE A 148 27.16 8.61 -14.69
C ILE A 148 27.92 9.91 -15.02
N PRO A 149 28.86 10.33 -14.15
CA PRO A 149 29.67 11.51 -14.38
C PRO A 149 30.65 11.26 -15.52
N THR A 150 30.87 12.25 -16.38
CA THR A 150 31.85 12.17 -17.47
C THR A 150 33.29 11.93 -17.00
N SER A 151 33.62 12.34 -15.77
CA SER A 151 34.94 12.12 -15.14
C SER A 151 35.07 10.77 -14.43
N GLY A 152 33.98 10.00 -14.28
CA GLY A 152 33.93 8.78 -13.47
C GLY A 152 33.97 9.00 -11.95
N SER A 153 34.02 10.25 -11.47
CA SER A 153 34.02 10.56 -10.02
C SER A 153 32.59 10.70 -9.49
N LYS A 154 32.16 9.81 -8.59
CA LYS A 154 30.79 9.80 -8.00
C LYS A 154 30.39 11.16 -7.39
N HIS A 155 31.34 11.85 -6.78
CA HIS A 155 31.19 13.22 -6.30
C HIS A 155 32.01 14.17 -7.18
N PHE A 156 31.40 15.25 -7.66
CA PHE A 156 32.07 16.26 -8.47
C PHE A 156 31.62 17.67 -8.12
N HIS A 157 32.50 18.64 -8.32
CA HIS A 157 32.18 20.06 -8.18
C HIS A 157 31.83 20.63 -9.56
N PRO A 158 30.76 21.44 -9.71
CA PRO A 158 30.29 21.89 -11.03
C PRO A 158 31.34 22.73 -11.78
N GLY A 159 32.19 23.47 -11.04
CA GLY A 159 33.33 24.23 -11.59
C GLY A 159 34.39 23.40 -12.32
N LYS A 160 34.33 22.05 -12.27
CA LYS A 160 35.24 21.15 -13.00
C LYS A 160 34.72 20.69 -14.37
N GLY A 161 33.57 21.21 -14.83
CA GLY A 161 33.01 20.88 -16.15
C GLY A 161 32.48 19.44 -16.30
N VAL A 162 32.26 18.74 -15.18
CA VAL A 162 31.71 17.38 -15.15
C VAL A 162 30.21 17.45 -15.42
N ARG A 163 29.71 16.56 -16.28
CA ARG A 163 28.28 16.44 -16.62
C ARG A 163 27.81 15.01 -16.42
N CYS A 164 26.52 14.85 -16.19
CA CYS A 164 25.88 13.56 -16.08
C CYS A 164 25.39 13.09 -17.45
N LYS A 165 25.92 11.95 -17.91
CA LYS A 165 25.47 11.27 -19.13
C LYS A 165 24.69 10.02 -18.74
N GLU A 166 23.73 9.61 -19.56
CA GLU A 166 23.00 8.37 -19.30
C GLU A 166 23.96 7.20 -19.16
N ASP A 167 23.73 6.37 -18.14
CA ASP A 167 24.50 5.17 -17.93
C ASP A 167 24.14 4.16 -19.03
N PRO A 168 25.11 3.73 -19.88
CA PRO A 168 24.89 2.67 -20.86
C PRO A 168 24.42 1.35 -20.21
N LYS A 169 24.56 1.19 -18.90
CA LYS A 169 24.08 0.06 -18.10
C LYS A 169 22.72 0.29 -17.43
N LYS A 170 21.96 1.32 -17.78
CA LYS A 170 20.61 1.59 -17.25
C LYS A 170 19.68 0.36 -17.27
N HIS A 171 19.73 -0.44 -18.34
CA HIS A 171 18.95 -1.68 -18.51
C HIS A 171 19.72 -2.96 -18.13
N CYS A 172 20.85 -2.83 -17.43
CA CYS A 172 21.70 -3.97 -17.09
C CYS A 172 20.96 -4.99 -16.19
N HIS A 173 19.95 -4.56 -15.43
CA HIS A 173 19.12 -5.42 -14.59
C HIS A 173 18.36 -6.52 -15.37
N ASP A 174 18.11 -6.31 -16.67
CA ASP A 174 17.45 -7.27 -17.55
C ASP A 174 18.42 -8.28 -18.19
N ASN A 175 19.72 -7.98 -18.20
CA ASN A 175 20.76 -8.80 -18.84
C ASN A 175 21.67 -9.48 -17.80
N ILE A 176 21.57 -10.81 -17.71
CA ILE A 176 22.31 -11.64 -16.75
C ILE A 176 23.83 -11.44 -16.86
N GLU A 177 24.38 -11.34 -18.08
CA GLU A 177 25.81 -11.21 -18.31
C GLU A 177 26.33 -9.85 -17.82
N CYS A 178 25.62 -8.77 -18.16
CA CYS A 178 25.95 -7.42 -17.71
C CYS A 178 25.93 -7.29 -16.18
N MET A 179 24.90 -7.87 -15.54
CA MET A 179 24.83 -7.86 -14.08
C MET A 179 25.98 -8.64 -13.45
N THR A 180 26.23 -9.87 -13.92
CA THR A 180 27.26 -10.75 -13.36
C THR A 180 28.64 -10.09 -13.43
N GLN A 181 28.95 -9.45 -14.57
CA GLN A 181 30.19 -8.68 -14.73
C GLN A 181 30.28 -7.52 -13.74
N THR A 182 29.17 -6.79 -13.52
CA THR A 182 29.14 -5.64 -12.62
C THR A 182 29.25 -6.06 -11.16
N VAL A 183 28.53 -7.10 -10.76
CA VAL A 183 28.62 -7.72 -9.42
C VAL A 183 30.03 -8.23 -9.17
N ASN A 184 30.61 -9.01 -10.08
CA ASN A 184 31.97 -9.52 -9.92
C ASN A 184 33.00 -8.40 -9.79
N LYS A 185 32.88 -7.33 -10.59
CA LYS A 185 33.78 -6.17 -10.49
C LYS A 185 33.69 -5.48 -9.13
N THR A 186 32.48 -5.30 -8.59
CA THR A 186 32.28 -4.75 -7.24
C THR A 186 32.87 -5.66 -6.17
N LEU A 187 32.66 -6.97 -6.29
CA LEU A 187 33.19 -7.96 -5.35
C LEU A 187 34.72 -8.08 -5.41
N GLU A 188 35.34 -7.96 -6.59
CA GLU A 188 36.80 -7.90 -6.75
C GLU A 188 37.37 -6.66 -6.07
N TYR A 189 36.77 -5.48 -6.31
CA TYR A 189 37.17 -4.25 -5.63
C TYR A 189 37.10 -4.40 -4.10
N MET A 190 36.03 -5.01 -3.60
CA MET A 190 35.82 -5.23 -2.17
C MET A 190 36.71 -6.31 -1.58
N SER A 191 37.12 -7.31 -2.37
CA SER A 191 38.07 -8.35 -1.92
C SER A 191 39.45 -7.80 -1.59
N ASN A 192 39.81 -6.62 -2.13
CA ASN A 192 41.06 -5.95 -1.79
C ASN A 192 41.05 -5.36 -0.36
N LEU A 193 39.88 -5.26 0.29
CA LEU A 193 39.72 -4.79 1.67
C LEU A 193 39.66 -5.99 2.61
N THR A 194 40.76 -6.28 3.29
CA THR A 194 40.88 -7.45 4.18
C THR A 194 40.30 -7.23 5.58
N GLU A 195 40.23 -5.99 6.05
CA GLU A 195 39.71 -5.65 7.38
C GLU A 195 38.17 -5.48 7.37
N PRO A 196 37.41 -6.17 8.24
CA PRO A 196 35.95 -6.08 8.30
C PRO A 196 35.44 -4.65 8.52
N GLN A 197 36.15 -3.87 9.33
CA GLN A 197 35.81 -2.47 9.62
C GLN A 197 35.97 -1.54 8.42
N SER A 198 36.95 -1.81 7.57
CA SER A 198 37.26 -1.04 6.37
C SER A 198 36.30 -1.42 5.24
N LEU A 199 36.00 -2.72 5.11
CA LEU A 199 35.01 -3.23 4.17
C LEU A 199 33.61 -2.65 4.44
N LEU A 200 33.09 -2.78 5.67
CA LEU A 200 31.76 -2.25 6.02
C LEU A 200 31.70 -0.72 5.94
N LYS A 201 32.80 -0.02 6.25
CA LYS A 201 32.89 1.43 6.08
C LYS A 201 32.75 1.82 4.61
N GLU A 202 33.42 1.09 3.71
CA GLU A 202 33.33 1.37 2.28
C GLU A 202 31.94 1.02 1.74
N ILE A 203 31.33 -0.11 2.15
CA ILE A 203 29.95 -0.44 1.78
C ILE A 203 28.99 0.67 2.24
N ALA A 204 29.06 1.09 3.51
CA ALA A 204 28.21 2.15 4.05
C ALA A 204 28.40 3.50 3.34
N LYS A 205 29.62 3.78 2.84
CA LYS A 205 29.92 4.99 2.07
C LYS A 205 29.40 4.91 0.64
N GLN A 206 29.53 3.76 0.00
CA GLN A 206 29.09 3.61 -1.39
C GLN A 206 27.57 3.52 -1.51
N THR A 207 26.90 2.99 -0.47
CA THR A 207 25.43 2.86 -0.40
C THR A 207 24.70 4.16 -0.03
N SER A 208 25.38 5.21 0.44
CA SER A 208 24.74 6.43 0.96
C SER A 208 24.22 7.41 -0.11
N GLY A 209 24.05 6.99 -1.35
CA GLY A 209 23.50 7.81 -2.42
C GLY A 209 22.81 6.94 -3.45
N ASP A 210 22.01 7.56 -4.31
CA ASP A 210 21.18 6.94 -5.35
C ASP A 210 21.77 5.64 -5.93
N LEU A 211 21.11 4.51 -5.65
CA LEU A 211 21.54 3.19 -6.13
C LEU A 211 20.75 2.74 -7.35
N THR A 212 21.44 2.04 -8.24
CA THR A 212 20.83 1.25 -9.31
C THR A 212 20.43 -0.14 -8.78
N SER A 213 19.48 -0.81 -9.44
CA SER A 213 19.07 -2.17 -9.08
C SER A 213 20.24 -3.17 -9.06
N VAL A 214 21.23 -3.00 -9.94
CA VAL A 214 22.41 -3.89 -10.01
C VAL A 214 23.37 -3.60 -8.86
N GLU A 215 23.53 -2.34 -8.45
CA GLU A 215 24.33 -1.96 -7.28
C GLU A 215 23.73 -2.49 -5.99
N VAL A 216 22.40 -2.44 -5.82
CA VAL A 216 21.72 -3.06 -4.67
C VAL A 216 22.07 -4.54 -4.58
N ILE A 217 21.95 -5.29 -5.68
CA ILE A 217 22.33 -6.72 -5.73
C ILE A 217 23.81 -6.91 -5.37
N ALA A 218 24.70 -6.10 -5.95
CA ALA A 218 26.14 -6.21 -5.71
C ALA A 218 26.53 -5.92 -4.26
N TYR A 219 25.92 -4.91 -3.63
CA TYR A 219 26.20 -4.55 -2.24
C TYR A 219 25.58 -5.51 -1.23
N VAL A 220 24.42 -6.11 -1.53
CA VAL A 220 23.89 -7.23 -0.74
C VAL A 220 24.82 -8.44 -0.78
N GLU A 221 25.36 -8.77 -1.96
CA GLU A 221 26.35 -9.85 -2.11
C GLU A 221 27.64 -9.56 -1.33
N ALA A 222 28.10 -8.31 -1.39
CA ALA A 222 29.27 -7.87 -0.64
C ALA A 222 29.07 -7.92 0.88
N LEU A 223 27.90 -7.49 1.38
CA LEU A 223 27.54 -7.60 2.78
C LEU A 223 27.54 -9.06 3.23
N CYS A 224 26.98 -9.96 2.42
CA CYS A 224 26.99 -11.39 2.71
C CYS A 224 28.41 -11.96 2.86
N ARG A 225 29.37 -11.51 2.03
CA ARG A 225 30.79 -11.88 2.18
C ARG A 225 31.46 -11.27 3.41
N SER A 226 31.00 -10.11 3.88
CA SER A 226 31.55 -9.51 5.10
C SER A 226 31.18 -10.31 6.36
N THR A 227 30.06 -11.03 6.35
CA THR A 227 29.62 -11.91 7.44
C THR A 227 30.64 -13.02 7.73
N SER A 228 31.20 -13.64 6.68
CA SER A 228 32.16 -14.72 6.85
C SER A 228 33.50 -14.23 7.42
N THR A 229 33.92 -13.00 7.10
CA THR A 229 35.13 -12.42 7.69
C THR A 229 34.92 -11.98 9.14
N LEU A 230 33.71 -11.58 9.53
CA LEU A 230 33.33 -11.33 10.92
C LEU A 230 33.44 -12.59 11.78
N ALA A 231 33.06 -13.76 11.24
CA ALA A 231 33.16 -15.05 11.95
C ALA A 231 34.62 -15.53 12.13
N VAL A 232 35.53 -15.20 11.21
CA VAL A 232 36.95 -15.60 11.31
C VAL A 232 37.71 -14.82 12.38
N ALA A 233 37.35 -13.56 12.65
CA ALA A 233 37.96 -12.74 13.70
C ALA A 233 37.76 -13.31 15.12
N GLU A 234 36.82 -14.24 15.31
CA GLU A 234 36.49 -14.87 16.60
C GLU A 234 37.60 -15.83 17.09
N LYS A 235 38.48 -16.34 16.21
CA LYS A 235 39.47 -17.37 16.57
C LYS A 235 40.80 -16.86 17.14
N ASP A 236 41.18 -15.58 16.96
CA ASP A 236 42.59 -15.18 17.11
C ASP A 236 42.94 -14.13 18.17
N TYR A 237 42.03 -13.61 19.00
CA TYR A 237 42.41 -12.57 19.99
C TYR A 237 41.92 -12.80 21.42
N ALA A 238 42.88 -13.02 22.32
CA ALA A 238 42.74 -12.85 23.76
C ALA A 238 42.42 -11.38 24.10
N VAL A 239 41.44 -11.19 24.97
CA VAL A 239 40.62 -9.97 25.13
C VAL A 239 41.37 -8.80 25.81
N LYS A 240 41.31 -7.61 25.20
CA LYS A 240 41.65 -6.29 25.79
C LYS A 240 40.46 -5.31 25.67
N PRO A 241 40.33 -4.28 26.55
CA PRO A 241 39.21 -3.33 26.55
C PRO A 241 39.06 -2.45 25.28
N SER A 242 40.08 -2.38 24.43
CA SER A 242 40.05 -1.65 23.15
C SER A 242 39.13 -2.27 22.09
N VAL A 243 38.63 -3.49 22.31
CA VAL A 243 37.78 -4.24 21.36
C VAL A 243 36.30 -3.83 21.43
N ILE A 244 35.80 -3.36 22.58
CA ILE A 244 34.36 -3.00 22.71
C ILE A 244 33.99 -1.80 21.83
N ASN A 245 34.84 -0.76 21.82
CA ASN A 245 34.66 0.40 20.93
C ASN A 245 34.77 0.02 19.45
N SER A 246 35.53 -1.03 19.15
CA SER A 246 35.76 -1.50 17.78
C SER A 246 34.57 -2.34 17.28
N THR A 247 33.99 -3.21 18.12
CA THR A 247 32.76 -3.96 17.81
C THR A 247 31.55 -3.04 17.66
N LEU A 248 31.37 -2.04 18.53
CA LEU A 248 30.27 -1.08 18.42
C LEU A 248 30.35 -0.26 17.11
N SER A 249 31.57 0.13 16.71
CA SER A 249 31.83 0.78 15.42
C SER A 249 31.49 -0.12 14.22
N VAL A 250 31.77 -1.42 14.31
CA VAL A 250 31.39 -2.41 13.29
C VAL A 250 29.86 -2.54 13.19
N THR A 251 29.18 -2.73 14.33
CA THR A 251 27.71 -2.87 14.37
C THR A 251 27.02 -1.63 13.82
N PHE A 252 27.49 -0.43 14.17
CA PHE A 252 26.95 0.82 13.64
C PHE A 252 27.11 0.93 12.11
N LYS A 253 28.27 0.53 11.56
CA LYS A 253 28.49 0.54 10.10
C LYS A 253 27.63 -0.48 9.37
N LEU A 254 27.41 -1.66 9.95
CA LEU A 254 26.50 -2.67 9.42
C LEU A 254 25.08 -2.12 9.35
N VAL A 255 24.56 -1.60 10.45
CA VAL A 255 23.21 -1.01 10.51
C VAL A 255 23.09 0.12 9.50
N LYS A 256 24.09 1.00 9.39
CA LYS A 256 24.09 2.09 8.40
C LYS A 256 24.06 1.57 6.95
N ALA A 257 24.88 0.57 6.62
CA ALA A 257 24.91 0.00 5.28
C ALA A 257 23.57 -0.66 4.90
N VAL A 258 22.96 -1.39 5.83
CA VAL A 258 21.66 -2.04 5.62
C VAL A 258 20.56 -1.01 5.52
N ASN A 259 20.54 -0.01 6.41
CA ASN A 259 19.60 1.09 6.40
C ASN A 259 19.57 1.77 5.03
N ASN A 260 20.74 2.16 4.50
CA ASN A 260 20.86 2.77 3.17
C ASN A 260 20.22 1.92 2.05
N LEU A 261 20.35 0.58 2.12
CA LEU A 261 19.77 -0.32 1.12
C LEU A 261 18.25 -0.45 1.20
N VAL A 262 17.66 -0.18 2.38
CA VAL A 262 16.22 -0.29 2.61
C VAL A 262 15.53 1.07 2.72
N GLU A 263 16.22 2.18 2.45
CA GLU A 263 15.59 3.51 2.50
C GLU A 263 14.39 3.62 1.56
N LYS A 264 13.39 4.44 1.94
CA LYS A 264 12.17 4.63 1.13
C LYS A 264 12.47 5.11 -0.29
N ASP A 265 13.51 5.91 -0.47
CA ASP A 265 13.93 6.42 -1.78
C ASP A 265 14.48 5.31 -2.68
N GLU A 266 15.09 4.28 -2.09
CA GLU A 266 15.67 3.14 -2.83
C GLU A 266 14.63 2.10 -3.26
N ARG A 267 13.36 2.25 -2.86
CA ARG A 267 12.24 1.42 -3.37
C ARG A 267 12.19 1.37 -4.89
N VAL A 268 12.55 2.46 -5.57
CA VAL A 268 12.58 2.52 -7.03
C VAL A 268 13.55 1.49 -7.60
N ALA A 269 14.74 1.33 -6.99
CA ALA A 269 15.73 0.35 -7.40
C ALA A 269 15.23 -1.10 -7.20
N TRP A 270 14.56 -1.37 -6.08
CA TRP A 270 13.95 -2.69 -5.80
C TRP A 270 12.79 -3.03 -6.74
N SER A 271 11.90 -2.07 -7.01
CA SER A 271 10.70 -2.29 -7.83
C SER A 271 11.00 -2.65 -9.29
N ARG A 272 12.16 -2.21 -9.82
CA ARG A 272 12.63 -2.52 -11.18
C ARG A 272 13.20 -3.94 -11.34
N MET A 273 13.52 -4.62 -10.23
CA MET A 273 14.00 -6.00 -10.28
C MET A 273 12.87 -6.96 -10.66
N LYS A 274 13.18 -7.99 -11.44
CA LYS A 274 12.27 -9.13 -11.64
C LYS A 274 11.92 -9.76 -10.30
N GLU A 275 10.66 -10.16 -10.12
CA GLU A 275 10.09 -10.63 -8.86
C GLU A 275 10.92 -11.73 -8.18
N GLU A 276 11.21 -12.83 -8.88
CA GLU A 276 12.04 -13.95 -8.36
C GLU A 276 13.41 -13.47 -7.84
N ARG A 277 14.02 -12.50 -8.53
CA ARG A 277 15.33 -11.95 -8.14
C ARG A 277 15.22 -10.96 -6.99
N ARG A 278 14.14 -10.18 -6.94
CA ARG A 278 13.84 -9.27 -5.84
C ARG A 278 13.67 -10.07 -4.55
N GLU A 279 12.87 -11.14 -4.59
CA GLU A 279 12.63 -12.07 -3.46
C GLU A 279 13.93 -12.74 -3.00
N HIS A 280 14.76 -13.23 -3.92
CA HIS A 280 16.05 -13.81 -3.57
C HIS A 280 17.00 -12.78 -2.92
N THR A 281 17.09 -11.57 -3.49
CA THR A 281 18.01 -10.52 -3.01
C THR A 281 17.59 -9.99 -1.63
N ILE A 282 16.29 -9.77 -1.40
CA ILE A 282 15.80 -9.32 -0.10
C ILE A 282 15.93 -10.44 0.95
N THR A 283 15.64 -11.69 0.61
CA THR A 283 15.84 -12.84 1.51
C THR A 283 17.30 -12.98 1.90
N LYS A 284 18.23 -12.83 0.95
CA LYS A 284 19.67 -12.82 1.21
C LYS A 284 20.10 -11.68 2.14
N LEU A 285 19.52 -10.49 1.98
CA LEU A 285 19.79 -9.36 2.88
C LEU A 285 19.30 -9.66 4.29
N LEU A 286 18.06 -10.14 4.46
CA LEU A 286 17.49 -10.51 5.76
C LEU A 286 18.35 -11.55 6.48
N HIS A 287 18.70 -12.64 5.79
CA HIS A 287 19.58 -13.68 6.34
C HIS A 287 20.97 -13.14 6.71
N THR A 288 21.54 -12.28 5.86
CA THR A 288 22.86 -11.67 6.11
C THR A 288 22.84 -10.80 7.37
N VAL A 289 21.78 -10.01 7.58
CA VAL A 289 21.63 -9.15 8.76
C VAL A 289 21.50 -10.00 10.02
N GLU A 290 20.66 -11.03 9.99
CA GLU A 290 20.46 -11.94 11.10
C GLU A 290 21.79 -12.60 11.53
N GLU A 291 22.50 -13.25 10.59
CA GLU A 291 23.77 -13.94 10.88
C GLU A 291 24.87 -12.96 11.32
N SER A 292 24.98 -11.80 10.68
CA SER A 292 25.96 -10.78 11.05
C SER A 292 25.70 -10.23 12.45
N ALA A 293 24.45 -9.92 12.77
CA ALA A 293 24.09 -9.39 14.07
C ALA A 293 24.28 -10.43 15.18
N LEU A 294 23.92 -11.69 14.95
CA LEU A 294 24.18 -12.79 15.91
C LEU A 294 25.68 -13.01 16.14
N THR A 295 26.49 -12.98 15.08
CA THR A 295 27.94 -13.12 15.19
C THR A 295 28.55 -11.97 15.97
N LEU A 296 28.08 -10.74 15.74
CA LEU A 296 28.49 -9.57 16.53
C LEU A 296 28.04 -9.67 17.99
N ALA A 297 26.83 -10.19 18.25
CA ALA A 297 26.32 -10.37 19.60
C ALA A 297 27.17 -11.32 20.43
N ASN A 298 27.57 -12.45 19.86
CA ASN A 298 28.43 -13.43 20.53
C ASN A 298 29.82 -12.91 20.88
N SER A 299 30.29 -11.84 20.22
CA SER A 299 31.56 -11.21 20.59
C SER A 299 31.52 -10.51 21.96
N TYR A 300 30.33 -10.17 22.47
CA TYR A 300 30.14 -9.59 23.79
C TYR A 300 30.05 -10.67 24.87
N LYS A 301 31.15 -10.89 25.59
CA LYS A 301 31.22 -11.90 26.67
C LYS A 301 30.54 -11.49 27.98
N THR A 302 30.26 -10.20 28.16
CA THR A 302 29.57 -9.66 29.33
C THR A 302 28.11 -9.41 29.02
N PRO A 303 27.19 -9.55 29.99
CA PRO A 303 25.80 -9.13 29.81
C PRO A 303 25.73 -7.68 29.36
N THR A 304 25.22 -7.45 28.16
CA THR A 304 25.24 -6.15 27.48
C THR A 304 23.91 -5.95 26.76
N GLU A 305 23.35 -4.75 26.91
CA GLU A 305 22.21 -4.28 26.13
C GLU A 305 22.70 -3.16 25.22
N LEU A 306 22.48 -3.31 23.91
CA LEU A 306 22.89 -2.34 22.90
C LEU A 306 21.70 -2.06 21.97
N GLU A 307 21.39 -0.79 21.79
CA GLU A 307 20.35 -0.30 20.89
C GLU A 307 20.97 0.64 19.85
N ILE A 308 20.75 0.34 18.57
CA ILE A 308 21.18 1.16 17.45
C ILE A 308 19.96 1.46 16.59
N LYS A 309 19.64 2.74 16.48
CA LYS A 309 18.51 3.24 15.68
C LYS A 309 19.02 4.00 14.45
N ALA A 310 18.49 3.63 13.29
CA ALA A 310 18.67 4.33 12.02
C ALA A 310 17.30 4.87 11.52
N THR A 311 17.25 5.38 10.30
CA THR A 311 16.04 6.03 9.75
C THR A 311 14.92 5.04 9.43
N GLU A 312 15.24 3.86 8.91
CA GLU A 312 14.27 2.83 8.50
C GLU A 312 14.55 1.46 9.13
N MET A 313 15.49 1.38 10.06
CA MET A 313 15.90 0.16 10.74
C MET A 313 16.26 0.42 12.20
N GLU A 314 15.86 -0.49 13.09
CA GLU A 314 16.25 -0.51 14.49
C GLU A 314 16.83 -1.89 14.83
N LEU A 315 17.99 -1.92 15.49
CA LEU A 315 18.67 -3.14 15.93
C LEU A 315 18.86 -3.08 17.45
N LYS A 316 18.32 -4.07 18.16
CA LYS A 316 18.57 -4.26 19.61
C LYS A 316 19.26 -5.59 19.85
N LEU A 317 20.26 -5.57 20.71
CA LEU A 317 21.10 -6.71 21.01
C LEU A 317 21.16 -6.88 22.53
N PHE A 318 20.85 -8.08 22.98
CA PHE A 318 20.82 -8.45 24.39
C PHE A 318 21.71 -9.67 24.60
N THR A 319 22.71 -9.56 25.46
CA THR A 319 23.46 -10.72 25.94
C THR A 319 23.23 -10.89 27.44
N PHE A 320 23.02 -12.12 27.89
CA PHE A 320 22.82 -12.43 29.30
C PHE A 320 23.33 -13.84 29.62
N ASP A 321 23.53 -14.11 30.92
CA ASP A 321 23.96 -15.42 31.40
C ASP A 321 22.77 -16.40 31.45
N ALA A 322 22.95 -17.61 30.95
CA ALA A 322 21.92 -18.66 30.89
C ALA A 322 21.37 -19.02 32.28
N ASN A 323 22.19 -18.92 33.34
CA ASN A 323 21.82 -19.27 34.71
C ASN A 323 20.90 -18.22 35.39
N HIS A 324 20.93 -16.97 34.95
CA HIS A 324 20.14 -15.87 35.55
C HIS A 324 18.96 -15.45 34.66
N THR A 325 18.34 -16.40 33.97
CA THR A 325 17.28 -16.12 33.00
C THR A 325 15.91 -15.95 33.66
N LYS A 326 15.20 -14.87 33.33
CA LYS A 326 13.76 -14.74 33.60
C LYS A 326 12.99 -15.66 32.65
N ASP A 327 11.92 -16.30 33.13
CA ASP A 327 11.04 -17.16 32.30
C ASP A 327 10.39 -16.42 31.13
N ARG A 328 10.23 -15.10 31.27
CA ARG A 328 9.71 -14.18 30.25
C ARG A 328 10.69 -13.03 30.03
N LEU A 329 11.10 -12.86 28.78
CA LEU A 329 11.85 -11.69 28.34
C LEU A 329 10.93 -10.80 27.52
N THR A 330 10.79 -9.54 27.93
CA THR A 330 10.00 -8.54 27.20
C THR A 330 10.95 -7.49 26.65
N ALA A 331 10.85 -7.24 25.34
CA ALA A 331 11.59 -6.20 24.64
C ALA A 331 10.59 -5.28 23.93
N SER A 332 10.86 -3.98 23.94
CA SER A 332 10.14 -2.98 23.15
C SER A 332 11.06 -2.42 22.07
N ILE A 333 10.59 -2.42 20.84
CA ILE A 333 11.31 -1.88 19.66
C ILE A 333 10.34 -0.91 18.99
N GLY A 334 10.70 0.37 18.96
CA GLY A 334 9.74 1.43 18.66
C GLY A 334 8.47 1.35 19.51
N GLU A 335 7.30 1.31 18.86
CA GLU A 335 5.97 1.15 19.48
C GLU A 335 5.53 -0.32 19.60
N ASN A 336 6.34 -1.27 19.13
CA ASN A 336 6.01 -2.69 19.11
C ASN A 336 6.53 -3.40 20.36
N HIS A 337 5.74 -4.31 20.91
CA HIS A 337 6.11 -5.11 22.07
C HIS A 337 6.28 -6.57 21.68
N ILE A 338 7.42 -7.17 22.05
CA ILE A 338 7.74 -8.57 21.82
C ILE A 338 8.02 -9.23 23.17
N ASN A 339 7.38 -10.37 23.41
CA ASN A 339 7.54 -11.16 24.62
C ASN A 339 7.90 -12.59 24.24
N LEU A 340 9.07 -13.06 24.69
CA LEU A 340 9.54 -14.42 24.50
C LEU A 340 9.30 -15.23 25.77
N THR A 341 8.67 -16.38 25.61
CA THR A 341 8.46 -17.35 26.70
C THR A 341 9.39 -18.54 26.48
N ARG A 342 10.18 -18.88 27.51
CA ARG A 342 11.07 -20.05 27.49
C ARG A 342 10.32 -21.33 27.87
N LYS A 343 10.67 -22.47 27.28
CA LYS A 343 10.19 -23.78 27.77
C LYS A 343 10.80 -24.09 29.14
N PRO A 344 10.01 -24.50 30.14
CA PRO A 344 10.54 -24.91 31.44
C PRO A 344 11.37 -26.19 31.28
N ARG A 345 12.66 -26.12 31.65
CA ARG A 345 13.56 -27.27 31.74
C ARG A 345 14.00 -27.48 33.19
N PRO A 346 14.27 -28.72 33.63
CA PRO A 346 14.89 -28.97 34.93
C PRO A 346 16.25 -28.28 35.02
N GLU A 347 16.60 -27.80 36.23
CA GLU A 347 17.84 -27.07 36.54
C GLU A 347 19.10 -27.92 36.24
N GLU A 348 19.59 -27.84 35.01
CA GLU A 348 20.98 -28.15 34.69
C GLU A 348 21.80 -26.86 34.77
N ASN A 349 22.97 -26.92 35.42
CA ASN A 349 23.94 -25.83 35.43
C ASN A 349 24.48 -25.60 34.01
N ILE A 350 23.80 -24.78 33.22
CA ILE A 350 24.23 -24.42 31.88
C ILE A 350 25.11 -23.18 32.01
N ASN A 351 26.43 -23.40 31.99
CA ASN A 351 27.37 -22.30 31.88
C ASN A 351 27.40 -21.81 30.42
N GLY A 352 27.00 -20.56 30.17
CA GLY A 352 27.10 -19.94 28.85
C GLY A 352 26.37 -18.61 28.77
N SER A 353 26.80 -17.75 27.84
CA SER A 353 26.10 -16.52 27.48
C SER A 353 25.13 -16.79 26.34
N VAL A 354 23.88 -16.35 26.48
CA VAL A 354 22.88 -16.34 25.40
C VAL A 354 22.84 -14.95 24.80
N SER A 355 22.91 -14.88 23.48
CA SER A 355 22.76 -13.68 22.69
C SER A 355 21.41 -13.67 21.99
N MET A 356 20.68 -12.58 22.13
CA MET A 356 19.45 -12.32 21.38
C MET A 356 19.61 -11.05 20.56
N VAL A 357 19.12 -11.11 19.33
CA VAL A 357 19.07 -9.98 18.42
C VAL A 357 17.63 -9.75 18.03
N PHE A 358 17.22 -8.49 18.08
CA PHE A 358 15.97 -8.04 17.54
C PHE A 358 16.22 -7.02 16.44
N VAL A 359 15.51 -7.19 15.33
CA VAL A 359 15.61 -6.31 14.16
C VAL A 359 14.21 -5.82 13.82
N GLN A 360 14.06 -4.52 13.56
CA GLN A 360 12.85 -3.95 12.99
C GLN A 360 13.21 -3.21 11.71
N TYR A 361 12.39 -3.41 10.68
CA TYR A 361 12.46 -2.72 9.40
C TYR A 361 11.16 -1.97 9.15
N ASP A 362 11.26 -0.66 8.97
CA ASP A 362 10.09 0.22 8.85
C ASP A 362 9.58 0.32 7.40
N SER A 363 10.46 0.14 6.42
CA SER A 363 10.18 0.38 5.00
C SER A 363 10.07 -0.87 4.15
N ILE A 364 10.54 -2.06 4.57
CA ILE A 364 10.64 -3.20 3.65
C ILE A 364 9.28 -3.87 3.31
N SER A 365 8.19 -3.46 3.97
CA SER A 365 6.83 -3.99 3.76
C SER A 365 6.41 -3.98 2.29
N ASP A 366 6.73 -2.91 1.55
CA ASP A 366 6.36 -2.81 0.13
C ASP A 366 7.31 -3.58 -0.81
N ILE A 367 8.51 -3.95 -0.34
CA ILE A 367 9.45 -4.79 -1.09
C ILE A 367 9.01 -6.26 -0.99
N LEU A 368 8.53 -6.66 0.19
CA LEU A 368 8.05 -7.99 0.53
C LEU A 368 6.54 -8.16 0.30
N GLN A 369 5.97 -7.57 -0.75
CA GLN A 369 4.56 -7.85 -1.05
C GLN A 369 4.39 -9.32 -1.50
N PRO A 370 3.33 -10.02 -1.06
CA PRO A 370 3.14 -11.43 -1.36
C PRO A 370 2.88 -11.65 -2.86
N SER A 371 3.69 -12.51 -3.48
CA SER A 371 3.56 -12.95 -4.88
C SER A 371 2.49 -14.05 -5.06
N SER A 372 2.24 -14.83 -4.02
CA SER A 372 1.27 -15.94 -3.97
C SER A 372 0.48 -15.91 -2.66
N ASP A 373 -0.72 -16.53 -2.62
CA ASP A 373 -1.59 -16.47 -1.43
C ASP A 373 -0.99 -17.35 -0.33
N PRO A 374 -0.55 -16.78 0.80
CA PRO A 374 0.07 -17.54 1.87
C PRO A 374 -0.98 -18.20 2.80
N GLY A 375 -2.21 -18.37 2.31
CA GLY A 375 -3.35 -18.92 3.03
C GLY A 375 -4.10 -17.86 3.85
N VAL A 376 -4.07 -16.60 3.42
CA VAL A 376 -4.82 -15.50 4.07
C VAL A 376 -6.29 -15.59 3.71
N THR A 377 -6.61 -16.01 2.48
CA THR A 377 -7.98 -16.20 1.98
C THR A 377 -8.23 -17.66 1.57
N ASP A 378 -9.50 -18.08 1.51
CA ASP A 378 -9.89 -19.38 0.92
C ASP A 378 -9.73 -19.41 -0.62
N TYR A 379 -9.37 -18.27 -1.24
CA TYR A 379 -9.30 -18.08 -2.68
C TYR A 379 -7.86 -17.76 -3.14
N SER A 380 -7.05 -18.81 -3.21
CA SER A 380 -5.60 -18.79 -3.50
C SER A 380 -5.13 -18.16 -4.82
N ARG A 381 -6.02 -17.64 -5.67
CA ARG A 381 -5.69 -17.19 -7.04
C ARG A 381 -5.32 -15.70 -7.15
N TYR A 382 -5.49 -14.88 -6.11
CA TYR A 382 -5.46 -13.41 -6.28
C TYR A 382 -4.35 -12.65 -5.53
N ALA A 383 -3.44 -13.33 -4.84
CA ALA A 383 -2.26 -12.66 -4.26
C ALA A 383 -1.44 -11.87 -5.31
N GLY A 384 -1.30 -12.40 -6.53
CA GLY A 384 -0.63 -11.72 -7.64
C GLY A 384 -1.34 -10.47 -8.19
N THR A 385 -2.50 -10.09 -7.65
CA THR A 385 -3.22 -8.84 -8.04
C THR A 385 -3.02 -7.67 -7.06
N GLY A 386 -2.24 -7.86 -5.99
CA GLY A 386 -2.02 -6.84 -4.94
C GLY A 386 -3.16 -6.71 -3.93
N GLU A 387 -4.01 -7.73 -3.85
CA GLU A 387 -5.20 -7.77 -2.99
C GLU A 387 -4.88 -8.15 -1.53
N ILE A 388 -3.72 -8.79 -1.31
CA ILE A 388 -3.13 -9.06 0.00
C ILE A 388 -1.93 -8.13 0.15
N THR A 389 -1.90 -7.37 1.23
CA THR A 389 -0.83 -6.41 1.49
C THR A 389 -0.20 -6.64 2.85
N VAL A 390 1.09 -6.37 2.97
CA VAL A 390 1.78 -6.30 4.26
C VAL A 390 1.38 -4.99 4.95
N ASN A 391 0.53 -5.06 5.98
CA ASN A 391 -0.01 -3.88 6.69
C ASN A 391 0.70 -3.63 8.04
N SER A 392 1.98 -3.94 8.14
CA SER A 392 2.82 -3.63 9.31
C SER A 392 4.27 -3.43 8.90
N GLN A 393 5.07 -3.02 9.86
CA GLN A 393 6.53 -3.14 9.81
C GLN A 393 6.92 -4.63 9.86
N VAL A 394 8.16 -4.94 9.46
CA VAL A 394 8.71 -6.31 9.55
C VAL A 394 9.66 -6.38 10.73
N ILE A 395 9.39 -7.29 11.66
CA ILE A 395 10.22 -7.52 12.84
C ILE A 395 10.86 -8.90 12.78
N ALA A 396 12.05 -9.05 13.32
CA ALA A 396 12.74 -10.33 13.42
C ALA A 396 13.35 -10.49 14.80
N VAL A 397 13.39 -11.74 15.26
CA VAL A 397 14.05 -12.11 16.51
C VAL A 397 14.90 -13.32 16.22
N ALA A 398 16.15 -13.32 16.68
CA ALA A 398 17.05 -14.44 16.55
C ALA A 398 17.82 -14.66 17.86
N VAL A 399 18.08 -15.93 18.18
CA VAL A 399 18.72 -16.32 19.45
C VAL A 399 19.83 -17.33 19.19
N LYS A 400 20.99 -17.12 19.81
CA LYS A 400 22.14 -18.02 19.71
C LYS A 400 22.84 -18.15 21.08
N PRO A 401 23.22 -19.35 21.52
CA PRO A 401 22.94 -20.65 20.89
C PRO A 401 21.53 -21.18 21.24
N ALA A 402 20.83 -21.76 20.26
CA ALA A 402 19.41 -22.11 20.34
C ALA A 402 19.10 -23.35 21.21
N ASP A 403 20.12 -24.17 21.48
CA ASP A 403 20.06 -25.34 22.37
C ASP A 403 19.92 -24.96 23.85
N VAL A 404 20.50 -23.82 24.24
CA VAL A 404 20.45 -23.26 25.61
C VAL A 404 19.11 -22.57 25.88
N TYR A 405 18.61 -21.80 24.90
CA TYR A 405 17.34 -21.08 25.01
C TYR A 405 16.26 -21.70 24.11
N GLN A 406 15.56 -22.72 24.62
CA GLN A 406 14.42 -23.31 23.91
C GLN A 406 13.18 -22.41 24.02
N LEU A 407 12.75 -21.87 22.88
CA LEU A 407 11.49 -21.13 22.76
C LEU A 407 10.28 -22.05 22.99
N ASP A 408 9.30 -21.58 23.77
CA ASP A 408 7.95 -22.13 23.79
C ASP A 408 7.07 -21.47 22.73
N HIS A 409 6.86 -20.16 22.89
CA HIS A 409 6.17 -19.30 21.96
C HIS A 409 6.70 -17.86 22.07
N VAL A 410 6.56 -17.10 20.99
CA VAL A 410 6.77 -15.66 20.95
C VAL A 410 5.44 -14.97 20.75
N THR A 411 5.16 -13.97 21.57
CA THR A 411 3.97 -13.12 21.44
C THR A 411 4.41 -11.71 21.09
N PHE A 412 3.85 -11.14 20.04
CA PHE A 412 4.17 -9.78 19.62
C PHE A 412 2.92 -9.00 19.25
N THR A 413 2.94 -7.69 19.50
CA THR A 413 1.89 -6.76 19.07
C THR A 413 2.50 -5.73 18.13
N MET A 414 1.92 -5.62 16.93
CA MET A 414 2.38 -4.70 15.91
C MET A 414 1.25 -3.76 15.49
N LYS A 415 1.62 -2.50 15.28
CA LYS A 415 0.72 -1.46 14.77
C LYS A 415 0.49 -1.62 13.28
N HIS A 416 -0.72 -1.29 12.84
CA HIS A 416 -1.07 -1.27 11.43
C HIS A 416 -0.55 0.00 10.75
N ASN A 417 -0.03 -0.15 9.52
CA ASN A 417 0.37 1.01 8.70
C ASN A 417 -0.87 1.81 8.26
N LYS A 418 -2.01 1.13 8.07
CA LYS A 418 -3.32 1.72 7.77
C LYS A 418 -4.38 1.10 8.70
N PRO A 419 -5.31 1.89 9.25
CA PRO A 419 -6.37 1.37 10.09
C PRO A 419 -7.24 0.40 9.30
N ILE A 420 -7.73 -0.64 9.97
CA ILE A 420 -8.55 -1.70 9.36
C ILE A 420 -9.98 -1.68 9.88
N ASP A 421 -10.91 -2.19 9.08
CA ASP A 421 -12.26 -2.52 9.51
C ASP A 421 -12.30 -3.97 9.99
N THR A 422 -12.50 -4.19 11.29
CA THR A 422 -12.47 -5.53 11.88
C THR A 422 -13.63 -6.43 11.44
N GLU A 423 -14.70 -5.87 10.87
CA GLU A 423 -15.84 -6.65 10.37
C GLU A 423 -15.66 -7.05 8.90
N ALA A 424 -14.98 -6.21 8.10
CA ALA A 424 -14.83 -6.43 6.67
C ALA A 424 -13.45 -6.97 6.28
N ASP A 425 -12.37 -6.53 6.92
CA ASP A 425 -11.00 -6.87 6.56
C ASP A 425 -10.49 -8.11 7.31
N VAL A 426 -9.75 -8.96 6.61
CA VAL A 426 -9.15 -10.16 7.18
C VAL A 426 -7.67 -9.94 7.41
N THR A 427 -7.24 -10.04 8.68
CA THR A 427 -5.83 -9.97 9.07
C THR A 427 -5.30 -11.31 9.52
N LYS A 428 -4.11 -11.69 9.05
CA LYS A 428 -3.38 -12.86 9.57
C LYS A 428 -1.95 -12.51 9.94
N CYS A 429 -1.49 -13.15 11.01
CA CYS A 429 -0.09 -13.17 11.40
C CYS A 429 0.67 -14.07 10.43
N ALA A 430 1.74 -13.55 9.83
CA ALA A 430 2.56 -14.29 8.90
C ALA A 430 4.05 -14.15 9.24
N PHE A 431 4.84 -15.03 8.65
CA PHE A 431 6.28 -15.00 8.75
C PHE A 431 6.92 -15.30 7.38
N TRP A 432 8.13 -14.81 7.19
CA TRP A 432 8.92 -15.05 5.98
C TRP A 432 9.61 -16.42 6.11
N GLU A 433 9.12 -17.40 5.38
CA GLU A 433 9.67 -18.74 5.30
C GLU A 433 10.63 -18.84 4.12
N TYR A 434 11.87 -19.25 4.38
CA TYR A 434 12.86 -19.47 3.34
C TYR A 434 13.79 -20.62 3.68
N GLU A 435 14.35 -21.22 2.64
CA GLU A 435 15.38 -22.26 2.78
C GLU A 435 16.77 -21.62 2.72
N PRO A 436 17.67 -21.87 3.70
CA PRO A 436 18.99 -21.22 3.76
C PRO A 436 19.88 -21.45 2.55
N ASP A 437 19.79 -22.62 1.89
CA ASP A 437 20.63 -22.97 0.75
C ASP A 437 20.19 -22.29 -0.55
N SER A 438 18.88 -22.20 -0.79
CA SER A 438 18.33 -21.59 -2.01
C SER A 438 18.02 -20.10 -1.86
N LEU A 439 17.88 -19.61 -0.63
CA LEU A 439 17.50 -18.24 -0.27
C LEU A 439 16.24 -17.77 -1.02
N ARG A 440 15.33 -18.71 -1.31
CA ARG A 440 14.00 -18.41 -1.86
C ARG A 440 13.03 -18.30 -0.70
N GLY A 441 12.46 -17.12 -0.54
CA GLY A 441 11.53 -16.82 0.54
C GLY A 441 10.11 -16.57 0.05
N HIS A 442 9.15 -16.87 0.92
CA HIS A 442 7.74 -16.59 0.71
C HIS A 442 7.05 -16.35 2.06
N TRP A 443 5.89 -15.70 2.06
CA TRP A 443 5.09 -15.58 3.27
C TRP A 443 4.41 -16.90 3.59
N ALA A 444 4.36 -17.24 4.87
CA ALA A 444 3.63 -18.39 5.39
C ALA A 444 2.87 -17.99 6.66
N THR A 445 1.77 -18.67 6.94
CA THR A 445 0.90 -18.39 8.11
C THR A 445 0.84 -19.55 9.12
N HIS A 446 1.43 -20.70 8.79
CA HIS A 446 1.42 -21.86 9.67
C HIS A 446 2.28 -21.63 10.93
N GLY A 447 1.97 -22.27 12.06
CA GLY A 447 2.71 -22.03 13.31
C GLY A 447 2.43 -20.70 14.02
N CYS A 448 1.80 -19.74 13.34
CA CYS A 448 1.35 -18.46 13.89
C CYS A 448 -0.17 -18.39 14.08
N LYS A 449 -0.61 -17.78 15.18
CA LYS A 449 -2.03 -17.57 15.51
C LYS A 449 -2.29 -16.12 15.88
N THR A 450 -3.38 -15.56 15.38
CA THR A 450 -3.91 -14.26 15.81
C THR A 450 -4.58 -14.42 17.18
N ILE A 451 -4.16 -13.62 18.17
CA ILE A 451 -4.77 -13.62 19.52
C ILE A 451 -5.83 -12.53 19.60
N HIS A 452 -5.48 -11.32 19.16
CA HIS A 452 -6.34 -10.15 19.27
C HIS A 452 -6.12 -9.24 18.06
N VAL A 453 -7.20 -8.70 17.52
CA VAL A 453 -7.19 -7.76 16.39
C VAL A 453 -7.93 -6.50 16.82
N ASN A 454 -7.31 -5.35 16.63
CA ASN A 454 -7.88 -4.03 16.84
C ASN A 454 -7.80 -3.23 15.53
N SER A 455 -8.46 -2.07 15.44
CA SER A 455 -8.38 -1.21 14.24
C SER A 455 -6.93 -0.82 13.90
N ASP A 456 -6.12 -0.58 14.93
CA ASP A 456 -4.79 0.02 14.79
C ASP A 456 -3.65 -0.95 15.09
N ALA A 457 -3.93 -2.14 15.64
CA ALA A 457 -2.89 -3.10 16.01
C ALA A 457 -3.40 -4.54 16.04
N THR A 458 -2.52 -5.50 15.76
CA THR A 458 -2.80 -6.94 15.88
C THR A 458 -1.76 -7.60 16.78
N THR A 459 -2.23 -8.48 17.66
CA THR A 459 -1.40 -9.32 18.54
C THR A 459 -1.36 -10.75 18.02
N CYS A 460 -0.15 -11.27 17.87
CA CYS A 460 0.16 -12.56 17.29
C CYS A 460 0.93 -13.44 18.28
N SER A 461 0.76 -14.76 18.16
CA SER A 461 1.58 -15.77 18.84
C SER A 461 2.10 -16.81 17.86
N CYS A 462 3.41 -17.00 17.81
CA CYS A 462 4.08 -17.98 16.95
C CYS A 462 4.98 -18.92 17.76
N ASN A 463 5.27 -20.10 17.24
CA ASN A 463 6.09 -21.13 17.92
C ASN A 463 7.54 -21.24 17.39
N HIS A 464 7.96 -20.32 16.52
CA HIS A 464 9.31 -20.23 15.96
C HIS A 464 9.81 -18.78 16.05
N LEU A 465 11.08 -18.57 15.73
CA LEU A 465 11.71 -17.24 15.62
C LEU A 465 12.14 -17.04 14.17
N THR A 466 11.60 -16.02 13.52
CA THR A 466 11.79 -15.70 12.10
C THR A 466 11.51 -14.21 11.88
N HIS A 467 11.36 -13.79 10.63
CA HIS A 467 10.86 -12.46 10.26
C HIS A 467 9.33 -12.49 10.22
N PHE A 468 8.65 -11.63 10.97
CA PHE A 468 7.20 -11.57 11.12
C PHE A 468 6.61 -10.30 10.52
N ALA A 469 5.37 -10.41 10.03
CA ALA A 469 4.55 -9.28 9.61
C ALA A 469 3.04 -9.60 9.74
N ILE A 470 2.19 -8.57 9.64
CA ILE A 470 0.74 -8.71 9.52
C ILE A 470 0.36 -8.58 8.05
N LEU A 471 -0.30 -9.61 7.53
CA LEU A 471 -0.93 -9.58 6.21
C LEU A 471 -2.39 -9.19 6.34
N MET A 472 -2.85 -8.34 5.43
CA MET A 472 -4.23 -7.85 5.36
C MET A 472 -4.82 -8.10 3.98
N SER A 473 -6.04 -8.62 3.94
CA SER A 473 -6.90 -8.68 2.75
C SER A 473 -8.16 -7.85 3.00
N SER A 474 -8.52 -6.96 2.08
CA SER A 474 -9.70 -6.12 2.25
C SER A 474 -10.98 -6.84 1.83
N GLY A 475 -12.01 -6.82 2.68
CA GLY A 475 -13.32 -7.44 2.37
C GLY A 475 -13.99 -6.86 1.14
N ARG A 476 -13.72 -5.58 0.84
CA ARG A 476 -14.23 -4.90 -0.35
C ARG A 476 -13.67 -5.50 -1.64
N ALA A 477 -12.45 -6.00 -1.60
CA ALA A 477 -11.79 -6.60 -2.74
C ALA A 477 -12.36 -8.01 -3.03
N ASN A 478 -12.57 -8.82 -1.97
CA ASN A 478 -13.29 -10.10 -2.06
C ASN A 478 -14.70 -9.96 -2.67
N LEU A 479 -15.45 -8.91 -2.29
CA LEU A 479 -16.77 -8.64 -2.87
C LEU A 479 -16.70 -8.31 -4.38
N VAL A 480 -15.68 -7.57 -4.80
CA VAL A 480 -15.44 -7.25 -6.22
C VAL A 480 -15.06 -8.51 -7.01
N ALA A 481 -14.29 -9.42 -6.41
CA ALA A 481 -13.93 -10.70 -7.03
C ALA A 481 -15.17 -11.58 -7.27
N HIS A 482 -16.02 -11.76 -6.25
CA HIS A 482 -17.28 -12.50 -6.40
C HIS A 482 -18.19 -11.86 -7.44
N TYR A 483 -18.31 -10.54 -7.46
CA TYR A 483 -19.09 -9.81 -8.47
C TYR A 483 -18.57 -10.06 -9.89
N ASN A 484 -17.26 -10.02 -10.10
CA ASN A 484 -16.64 -10.26 -11.41
C ASN A 484 -16.87 -11.70 -11.89
N ILE A 485 -16.71 -12.70 -11.01
CA ILE A 485 -16.97 -14.12 -11.33
C ILE A 485 -18.44 -14.32 -11.70
N LEU A 486 -19.35 -13.77 -10.90
CA LEU A 486 -20.80 -13.88 -11.13
C LEU A 486 -21.20 -13.23 -12.45
N THR A 487 -20.62 -12.08 -12.78
CA THR A 487 -20.83 -11.39 -14.06
C THR A 487 -20.33 -12.22 -15.25
N ARG A 488 -19.21 -12.93 -15.13
CA ARG A 488 -18.74 -13.81 -16.21
C ARG A 488 -19.63 -15.04 -16.39
N ILE A 489 -20.09 -15.64 -15.30
CA ILE A 489 -21.02 -16.77 -15.34
C ILE A 489 -22.35 -16.36 -15.97
N THR A 490 -22.92 -15.22 -15.56
CA THR A 490 -24.16 -14.70 -16.17
C THR A 490 -24.00 -14.45 -17.66
N GLN A 491 -22.92 -13.79 -18.10
CA GLN A 491 -22.69 -13.51 -19.52
C GLN A 491 -22.65 -14.79 -20.36
N LEU A 492 -21.84 -15.78 -19.96
CA LEU A 492 -21.72 -17.04 -20.70
C LEU A 492 -23.01 -17.86 -20.68
N GLY A 493 -23.64 -18.00 -19.52
CA GLY A 493 -24.88 -18.75 -19.37
C GLY A 493 -26.03 -18.13 -20.19
N MET A 494 -26.19 -16.81 -20.14
CA MET A 494 -27.24 -16.09 -20.87
C MET A 494 -27.04 -16.18 -22.40
N ILE A 495 -25.80 -16.13 -22.91
CA ILE A 495 -25.53 -16.34 -24.34
C ILE A 495 -25.97 -17.75 -24.78
N ILE A 496 -25.62 -18.77 -24.00
CA ILE A 496 -26.04 -20.15 -24.27
C ILE A 496 -27.57 -20.27 -24.21
N SER A 497 -28.19 -19.68 -23.20
CA SER A 497 -29.65 -19.65 -23.01
C SER A 497 -30.36 -18.99 -24.21
N LEU A 498 -29.87 -17.85 -24.70
CA LEU A 498 -30.41 -17.15 -25.86
C LEU A 498 -30.33 -18.00 -27.15
N ILE A 499 -29.22 -18.72 -27.37
CA ILE A 499 -29.09 -19.64 -28.51
C ILE A 499 -30.12 -20.77 -28.40
N CYS A 500 -30.26 -21.38 -27.22
CA CYS A 500 -31.23 -22.44 -26.96
C CYS A 500 -32.69 -21.98 -27.12
N LEU A 501 -33.03 -20.79 -26.62
CA LEU A 501 -34.36 -20.20 -26.76
C LEU A 501 -34.66 -19.83 -28.21
N SER A 502 -33.68 -19.31 -28.95
CA SER A 502 -33.82 -19.02 -30.38
C SER A 502 -34.12 -20.29 -31.18
N MET A 503 -33.37 -21.37 -30.93
CA MET A 503 -33.64 -22.68 -31.53
C MET A 503 -35.04 -23.19 -31.17
N CYS A 504 -35.47 -23.05 -29.91
CA CYS A 504 -36.80 -23.44 -29.44
C CYS A 504 -37.93 -22.66 -30.15
N ILE A 505 -37.79 -21.34 -30.29
CA ILE A 505 -38.74 -20.49 -31.00
C ILE A 505 -38.82 -20.89 -32.48
N PHE A 506 -37.66 -21.12 -33.11
CA PHE A 506 -37.59 -21.58 -34.49
C PHE A 506 -38.31 -22.92 -34.69
N THR A 507 -38.08 -23.90 -33.81
CA THR A 507 -38.81 -25.19 -33.84
C THR A 507 -40.32 -24.97 -33.82
N PHE A 508 -40.84 -24.15 -32.91
CA PHE A 508 -42.29 -23.94 -32.78
C PHE A 508 -42.90 -23.09 -33.90
N TRP A 509 -42.10 -22.28 -34.62
CA TRP A 509 -42.56 -21.52 -35.78
C TRP A 509 -42.57 -22.35 -37.05
N PHE A 510 -41.55 -23.18 -37.26
CA PHE A 510 -41.37 -23.94 -38.50
C PHE A 510 -42.36 -25.12 -38.59
N PHE A 511 -42.60 -25.81 -37.48
CA PHE A 511 -43.49 -26.97 -37.45
C PHE A 511 -44.94 -26.57 -37.15
N SER A 512 -45.61 -25.96 -38.13
CA SER A 512 -47.02 -25.54 -38.04
C SER A 512 -47.98 -26.71 -37.74
N GLU A 513 -47.61 -27.95 -38.06
CA GLU A 513 -48.40 -29.16 -37.75
C GLU A 513 -48.43 -29.52 -36.24
N ILE A 514 -47.50 -28.99 -35.44
CA ILE A 514 -47.40 -29.27 -33.98
C ILE A 514 -48.14 -28.19 -33.16
N GLN A 515 -48.90 -27.30 -33.81
CA GLN A 515 -49.55 -26.18 -33.14
C GLN A 515 -50.71 -26.66 -32.26
N SER A 516 -50.52 -26.50 -30.94
CA SER A 516 -51.46 -26.84 -29.88
C SER A 516 -51.57 -25.66 -28.94
N THR A 517 -52.64 -25.59 -28.14
CA THR A 517 -52.77 -24.61 -27.05
C THR A 517 -51.54 -24.64 -26.14
N ARG A 518 -50.99 -25.84 -25.87
CA ARG A 518 -49.77 -26.02 -25.06
C ARG A 518 -48.52 -25.42 -25.71
N THR A 519 -48.26 -25.73 -26.98
CA THR A 519 -47.08 -25.20 -27.69
C THR A 519 -47.18 -23.71 -27.95
N THR A 520 -48.41 -23.17 -28.03
CA THR A 520 -48.65 -21.72 -28.09
C THR A 520 -48.30 -21.02 -26.78
N ILE A 521 -48.64 -21.61 -25.62
CA ILE A 521 -48.23 -21.10 -24.30
C ILE A 521 -46.70 -21.10 -24.19
N HIS A 522 -46.05 -22.23 -24.50
CA HIS A 522 -44.58 -22.32 -24.46
C HIS A 522 -43.89 -21.35 -25.44
N LYS A 523 -44.45 -21.15 -26.64
CA LYS A 523 -43.93 -20.17 -27.61
C LYS A 523 -43.92 -18.76 -27.01
N ASN A 524 -45.01 -18.33 -26.39
CA ASN A 524 -45.07 -17.00 -25.78
C ASN A 524 -44.15 -16.88 -24.55
N LEU A 525 -44.01 -17.94 -23.75
CA LEU A 525 -43.06 -18.01 -22.64
C LEU A 525 -41.62 -17.85 -23.14
N CYS A 526 -41.21 -18.64 -24.15
CA CYS A 526 -39.87 -18.56 -24.74
C CYS A 526 -39.60 -17.18 -25.38
N CYS A 527 -40.58 -16.60 -26.09
CA CYS A 527 -40.43 -15.25 -26.66
C CYS A 527 -40.26 -14.18 -25.57
N SER A 528 -41.01 -14.27 -24.46
CA SER A 528 -40.92 -13.30 -23.36
C SER A 528 -39.58 -13.41 -22.63
N LEU A 529 -39.11 -14.63 -22.35
CA LEU A 529 -37.80 -14.87 -21.73
C LEU A 529 -36.65 -14.44 -22.66
N PHE A 530 -36.73 -14.74 -23.96
CA PHE A 530 -35.72 -14.31 -24.92
C PHE A 530 -35.56 -12.78 -24.95
N MET A 531 -36.67 -12.03 -25.00
CA MET A 531 -36.61 -10.57 -24.98
C MET A 531 -36.10 -10.03 -23.64
N ALA A 532 -36.51 -10.62 -22.51
CA ALA A 532 -35.99 -10.24 -21.19
C ALA A 532 -34.47 -10.47 -21.08
N GLU A 533 -33.99 -11.66 -21.45
CA GLU A 533 -32.58 -12.04 -21.38
C GLU A 533 -31.72 -11.20 -22.34
N PHE A 534 -32.20 -10.94 -23.55
CA PHE A 534 -31.50 -10.10 -24.53
C PHE A 534 -31.35 -8.66 -24.05
N ILE A 535 -32.45 -8.05 -23.55
CA ILE A 535 -32.41 -6.69 -23.02
C ILE A 535 -31.53 -6.63 -21.76
N PHE A 536 -31.51 -7.68 -20.94
CA PHE A 536 -30.66 -7.74 -19.75
C PHE A 536 -29.17 -7.75 -20.13
N LEU A 537 -28.81 -8.57 -21.12
CA LEU A 537 -27.42 -8.70 -21.58
C LEU A 537 -26.87 -7.42 -22.22
N VAL A 538 -27.68 -6.73 -23.03
CA VAL A 538 -27.26 -5.52 -23.74
C VAL A 538 -27.42 -4.25 -22.89
N GLY A 539 -28.47 -4.18 -22.07
CA GLY A 539 -28.96 -2.93 -21.49
C GLY A 539 -28.53 -2.64 -20.05
N ILE A 540 -28.14 -3.62 -19.23
CA ILE A 540 -27.95 -3.42 -17.78
C ILE A 540 -26.83 -2.42 -17.43
N ASN A 541 -25.80 -2.34 -18.27
CA ASN A 541 -24.63 -1.47 -18.08
C ASN A 541 -24.71 -0.15 -18.87
N MET A 542 -25.80 0.12 -19.59
CA MET A 542 -25.98 1.36 -20.36
C MET A 542 -26.50 2.52 -19.50
N ASN A 543 -25.74 2.89 -18.46
CA ASN A 543 -26.12 3.85 -17.42
C ASN A 543 -25.80 5.33 -17.73
N THR A 544 -25.17 5.63 -18.87
CA THR A 544 -24.74 6.99 -19.25
C THR A 544 -25.91 7.94 -19.52
N HIS A 545 -27.02 7.44 -20.04
CA HIS A 545 -28.21 8.23 -20.33
C HIS A 545 -29.37 7.80 -19.42
N LYS A 546 -29.74 8.65 -18.45
CA LYS A 546 -30.81 8.36 -17.46
C LYS A 546 -32.14 7.97 -18.11
N LEU A 547 -32.54 8.64 -19.20
CA LEU A 547 -33.77 8.31 -19.93
C LEU A 547 -33.71 6.91 -20.55
N PHE A 548 -32.60 6.57 -21.19
CA PHE A 548 -32.41 5.27 -21.83
C PHE A 548 -32.39 4.14 -20.78
N CYS A 549 -31.67 4.36 -19.68
CA CYS A 549 -31.59 3.45 -18.55
C CYS A 549 -32.97 3.19 -17.91
N SER A 550 -33.80 4.23 -17.78
CA SER A 550 -35.17 4.13 -17.27
C SER A 550 -36.08 3.32 -18.20
N VAL A 551 -35.98 3.53 -19.53
CA VAL A 551 -36.73 2.75 -20.53
C VAL A 551 -36.32 1.28 -20.51
N ILE A 552 -35.02 0.97 -20.44
CA ILE A 552 -34.51 -0.39 -20.33
C ILE A 552 -35.03 -1.07 -19.06
N ALA A 553 -34.97 -0.39 -17.91
CA ALA A 553 -35.50 -0.91 -16.65
C ALA A 553 -37.03 -1.18 -16.74
N GLY A 554 -37.78 -0.31 -17.41
CA GLY A 554 -39.22 -0.49 -17.66
C GLY A 554 -39.54 -1.69 -18.55
N LEU A 555 -38.81 -1.84 -19.65
CA LEU A 555 -38.97 -2.98 -20.57
C LEU A 555 -38.62 -4.29 -19.88
N LEU A 556 -37.53 -4.32 -19.11
CA LEU A 556 -37.14 -5.50 -18.35
C LEU A 556 -38.21 -5.88 -17.32
N HIS A 557 -38.72 -4.91 -16.56
CA HIS A 557 -39.81 -5.13 -15.60
C HIS A 557 -41.02 -5.78 -16.29
N TYR A 558 -41.42 -5.27 -17.47
CA TYR A 558 -42.53 -5.80 -18.24
C TYR A 558 -42.28 -7.24 -18.72
N PHE A 559 -41.15 -7.52 -19.39
CA PHE A 559 -40.90 -8.83 -19.97
C PHE A 559 -40.70 -9.93 -18.92
N PHE A 560 -40.06 -9.62 -17.78
CA PHE A 560 -39.96 -10.59 -16.68
C PHE A 560 -41.34 -10.89 -16.07
N LEU A 561 -42.19 -9.88 -15.82
CA LEU A 561 -43.56 -10.12 -15.35
C LEU A 561 -44.42 -10.87 -16.37
N ALA A 562 -44.25 -10.61 -17.66
CA ALA A 562 -44.91 -11.36 -18.73
C ALA A 562 -44.46 -12.82 -18.73
N ALA A 563 -43.17 -13.10 -18.56
CA ALA A 563 -42.68 -14.47 -18.39
C ALA A 563 -43.35 -15.15 -17.18
N PHE A 564 -43.45 -14.49 -16.02
CA PHE A 564 -44.17 -15.03 -14.87
C PHE A 564 -45.66 -15.30 -15.14
N ALA A 565 -46.35 -14.38 -15.83
CA ALA A 565 -47.75 -14.56 -16.18
C ALA A 565 -47.94 -15.77 -17.12
N TRP A 566 -47.06 -15.96 -18.11
CA TRP A 566 -47.08 -17.14 -18.99
C TRP A 566 -46.70 -18.45 -18.26
N MET A 567 -45.76 -18.41 -17.32
CA MET A 567 -45.47 -19.55 -16.43
C MET A 567 -46.69 -19.91 -15.56
N CYS A 568 -47.43 -18.91 -15.07
CA CYS A 568 -48.67 -19.10 -14.32
C CYS A 568 -49.77 -19.74 -15.16
N ILE A 569 -49.98 -19.22 -16.38
CA ILE A 569 -50.93 -19.79 -17.35
C ILE A 569 -50.57 -21.25 -17.64
N GLU A 570 -49.29 -21.57 -17.78
CA GLU A 570 -48.83 -22.95 -17.99
C GLU A 570 -49.18 -23.85 -16.80
N GLY A 571 -48.91 -23.39 -15.57
CA GLY A 571 -49.28 -24.10 -14.34
C GLY A 571 -50.77 -24.36 -14.22
N ILE A 572 -51.60 -23.34 -14.47
CA ILE A 572 -53.07 -23.44 -14.44
C ILE A 572 -53.57 -24.35 -15.56
N HIS A 573 -53.05 -24.21 -16.78
CA HIS A 573 -53.44 -25.03 -17.92
C HIS A 573 -53.13 -26.52 -17.66
N LEU A 574 -51.97 -26.82 -17.07
CA LEU A 574 -51.64 -28.19 -16.66
C LEU A 574 -52.56 -28.70 -15.56
N TYR A 575 -52.87 -27.88 -14.56
CA TYR A 575 -53.80 -28.22 -13.49
C TYR A 575 -55.19 -28.59 -14.04
N LEU A 576 -55.73 -27.79 -14.97
CA LEU A 576 -57.03 -28.04 -15.60
C LEU A 576 -57.05 -29.36 -16.41
N ILE A 577 -55.96 -29.68 -17.10
CA ILE A 577 -55.82 -30.96 -17.82
C ILE A 577 -55.82 -32.14 -16.85
N VAL A 578 -55.10 -32.05 -15.72
CA VAL A 578 -54.97 -33.15 -14.74
C VAL A 578 -56.25 -33.35 -13.93
N VAL A 579 -56.98 -32.27 -13.61
CA VAL A 579 -58.26 -32.37 -12.89
C VAL A 579 -59.39 -32.84 -13.82
N GLY A 580 -59.21 -32.80 -15.14
CA GLY A 580 -60.13 -33.41 -16.10
C GLY A 580 -61.41 -32.60 -16.34
N VAL A 581 -61.35 -31.27 -16.17
CA VAL A 581 -62.50 -30.40 -16.45
C VAL A 581 -62.57 -30.15 -17.96
N ILE A 582 -63.70 -30.48 -18.59
CA ILE A 582 -63.93 -30.19 -20.02
C ILE A 582 -64.29 -28.71 -20.14
N TYR A 583 -63.43 -27.92 -20.80
CA TYR A 583 -63.64 -26.49 -21.01
C TYR A 583 -63.62 -26.12 -22.50
N ASN A 584 -64.24 -24.98 -22.84
CA ASN A 584 -64.31 -24.47 -24.20
C ASN A 584 -62.94 -23.90 -24.65
N LYS A 585 -62.31 -24.55 -25.63
CA LYS A 585 -60.93 -24.25 -26.09
C LYS A 585 -60.75 -22.83 -26.66
N GLY A 586 -61.74 -22.31 -27.39
CA GLY A 586 -61.64 -21.01 -28.06
C GLY A 586 -61.74 -19.80 -27.12
N PHE A 587 -62.65 -19.88 -26.13
CA PHE A 587 -62.85 -18.82 -25.14
C PHE A 587 -61.61 -18.64 -24.23
N LEU A 588 -61.01 -19.75 -23.82
CA LEU A 588 -59.84 -19.73 -22.93
C LEU A 588 -58.59 -19.19 -23.62
N HIS A 589 -58.40 -19.49 -24.92
CA HIS A 589 -57.25 -19.02 -25.68
C HIS A 589 -57.18 -17.49 -25.76
N ARG A 590 -58.30 -16.80 -26.03
CA ARG A 590 -58.34 -15.33 -26.06
C ARG A 590 -58.05 -14.72 -24.68
N ASN A 591 -58.58 -15.32 -23.62
CA ASN A 591 -58.40 -14.84 -22.25
C ASN A 591 -56.95 -15.02 -21.75
N PHE A 592 -56.23 -16.05 -22.22
CA PHE A 592 -54.81 -16.23 -21.90
C PHE A 592 -53.92 -15.09 -22.40
N TYR A 593 -54.15 -14.57 -23.61
CA TYR A 593 -53.37 -13.44 -24.11
C TYR A 593 -53.66 -12.15 -23.35
N ILE A 594 -54.93 -11.91 -22.99
CA ILE A 594 -55.33 -10.75 -22.19
C ILE A 594 -54.68 -10.81 -20.80
N PHE A 595 -54.66 -11.99 -20.17
CA PHE A 595 -54.01 -12.16 -18.87
C PHE A 595 -52.49 -12.10 -18.95
N GLY A 596 -51.89 -12.83 -19.91
CA GLY A 596 -50.44 -13.02 -20.04
C GLY A 596 -49.67 -11.73 -20.33
N TYR A 597 -50.20 -10.85 -21.19
CA TYR A 597 -49.56 -9.57 -21.51
C TYR A 597 -50.25 -8.37 -20.85
N GLY A 598 -51.57 -8.43 -20.63
CA GLY A 598 -52.32 -7.34 -20.02
C GLY A 598 -52.02 -7.15 -18.53
N SER A 599 -51.92 -8.24 -17.75
CA SER A 599 -51.61 -8.12 -16.30
C SER A 599 -50.25 -7.44 -16.04
N PRO A 600 -49.13 -7.84 -16.69
CA PRO A 600 -47.85 -7.12 -16.59
C PRO A 600 -47.94 -5.66 -17.03
N ALA A 601 -48.66 -5.37 -18.13
CA ALA A 601 -48.80 -4.01 -18.63
C ALA A 601 -49.47 -3.10 -17.59
N VAL A 602 -50.51 -3.58 -16.91
CA VAL A 602 -51.21 -2.82 -15.85
C VAL A 602 -50.27 -2.52 -14.68
N VAL A 603 -49.54 -3.52 -14.18
CA VAL A 603 -48.59 -3.35 -13.06
C VAL A 603 -47.49 -2.35 -13.39
N VAL A 604 -46.86 -2.49 -14.57
CA VAL A 604 -45.79 -1.58 -15.01
C VAL A 604 -46.33 -0.18 -15.25
N THR A 605 -47.53 -0.03 -15.84
CA THR A 605 -48.14 1.29 -16.06
C THR A 605 -48.38 2.02 -14.74
N ILE A 606 -49.00 1.35 -13.76
CA ILE A 606 -49.23 1.92 -12.42
C ILE A 606 -47.90 2.32 -11.77
N SER A 607 -46.90 1.44 -11.85
CA SER A 607 -45.57 1.68 -11.27
C SER A 607 -44.82 2.84 -11.92
N ALA A 608 -44.91 2.97 -13.24
CA ALA A 608 -44.32 4.08 -13.98
C ALA A 608 -45.01 5.42 -13.67
N THR A 609 -46.34 5.42 -13.51
CA THR A 609 -47.09 6.64 -13.14
C THR A 609 -46.80 7.12 -11.72
N LEU A 610 -46.59 6.19 -10.77
CA LEU A 610 -46.31 6.52 -9.37
C LEU A 610 -44.83 6.79 -9.09
N GLY A 611 -43.92 6.28 -9.93
CA GLY A 611 -42.50 6.19 -9.58
C GLY A 611 -41.53 6.20 -10.75
N SER A 612 -41.76 7.02 -11.79
CA SER A 612 -40.87 7.10 -12.97
C SER A 612 -39.40 7.39 -12.65
N ARG A 613 -39.11 8.10 -11.54
CA ARG A 613 -37.75 8.39 -11.06
C ARG A 613 -37.01 7.20 -10.46
N TYR A 614 -37.72 6.13 -10.09
CA TYR A 614 -37.14 4.93 -9.45
C TYR A 614 -36.80 3.82 -10.46
N TYR A 615 -37.00 4.08 -11.75
CA TYR A 615 -36.56 3.22 -12.85
C TYR A 615 -35.16 3.62 -13.31
N GLY A 616 -34.16 2.79 -12.97
CA GLY A 616 -32.74 3.03 -13.23
C GLY A 616 -32.00 3.58 -12.00
N THR A 617 -30.82 3.04 -11.73
CA THR A 617 -29.91 3.53 -10.67
C THR A 617 -28.62 4.06 -11.29
N ASP A 618 -27.81 4.79 -10.52
CA ASP A 618 -26.51 5.31 -11.01
C ASP A 618 -25.49 4.18 -11.29
N LYS A 619 -25.76 2.96 -10.81
CA LYS A 619 -24.88 1.78 -11.01
C LYS A 619 -25.39 0.87 -12.13
N VAL A 620 -26.68 0.55 -12.14
CA VAL A 620 -27.31 -0.41 -13.08
C VAL A 620 -28.69 0.05 -13.55
N CYS A 621 -29.05 -0.33 -14.77
CA CYS A 621 -30.36 -0.03 -15.36
C CYS A 621 -31.44 -1.02 -14.92
N TRP A 622 -31.76 -0.97 -13.63
CA TRP A 622 -32.79 -1.77 -12.98
C TRP A 622 -33.64 -0.94 -11.99
N LEU A 623 -34.70 -1.53 -11.44
CA LEU A 623 -35.53 -0.90 -10.40
C LEU A 623 -34.68 -0.57 -9.16
N SER A 624 -34.87 0.64 -8.62
CA SER A 624 -34.25 1.04 -7.35
C SER A 624 -34.85 0.25 -6.17
N THR A 625 -34.00 -0.09 -5.20
CA THR A 625 -34.40 -0.68 -3.92
C THR A 625 -34.86 0.37 -2.90
N GLU A 626 -34.67 1.66 -3.20
CA GLU A 626 -35.11 2.76 -2.35
C GLU A 626 -36.65 2.86 -2.29
N ASN A 627 -37.18 3.29 -1.15
CA ASN A 627 -38.62 3.47 -0.91
C ASN A 627 -39.49 2.23 -1.15
N HIS A 628 -38.94 1.03 -1.01
CA HIS A 628 -39.66 -0.24 -1.24
C HIS A 628 -40.24 -0.37 -2.66
N PHE A 629 -39.73 0.39 -3.64
CA PHE A 629 -40.25 0.38 -5.01
C PHE A 629 -40.10 -0.99 -5.69
N ILE A 630 -39.05 -1.74 -5.33
CA ILE A 630 -38.80 -3.12 -5.80
C ILE A 630 -39.96 -4.09 -5.50
N TRP A 631 -40.80 -3.81 -4.50
CA TRP A 631 -41.98 -4.63 -4.18
C TRP A 631 -43.04 -4.63 -5.28
N SER A 632 -43.03 -3.65 -6.18
CA SER A 632 -43.87 -3.66 -7.38
C SER A 632 -43.59 -4.88 -8.28
N PHE A 633 -42.33 -5.33 -8.32
CA PHE A 633 -41.94 -6.54 -9.03
C PHE A 633 -42.07 -7.79 -8.15
N ILE A 634 -41.51 -7.74 -6.93
CA ILE A 634 -41.40 -8.92 -6.04
C ILE A 634 -42.79 -9.41 -5.58
N GLY A 635 -43.71 -8.51 -5.26
CA GLY A 635 -45.03 -8.87 -4.74
C GLY A 635 -45.84 -9.74 -5.72
N PRO A 636 -46.09 -9.26 -6.96
CA PRO A 636 -46.75 -10.05 -8.00
C PRO A 636 -46.00 -11.35 -8.32
N ALA A 637 -44.67 -11.33 -8.39
CA ALA A 637 -43.87 -12.52 -8.65
C ALA A 637 -44.03 -13.59 -7.55
N CYS A 638 -43.99 -13.19 -6.27
CA CYS A 638 -44.18 -14.11 -5.14
C CYS A 638 -45.58 -14.72 -5.14
N LEU A 639 -46.62 -13.92 -5.43
CA LEU A 639 -47.99 -14.42 -5.54
C LEU A 639 -48.12 -15.47 -6.66
N ILE A 640 -47.52 -15.21 -7.82
CA ILE A 640 -47.53 -16.15 -8.96
C ILE A 640 -46.77 -17.43 -8.64
N ILE A 641 -45.58 -17.33 -8.05
CA ILE A 641 -44.77 -18.48 -7.64
C ILE A 641 -45.55 -19.33 -6.62
N LEU A 642 -46.20 -18.70 -5.63
CA LEU A 642 -47.03 -19.39 -4.65
C LEU A 642 -48.17 -20.18 -5.32
N VAL A 643 -48.91 -19.55 -6.23
CA VAL A 643 -49.99 -20.22 -6.99
C VAL A 643 -49.45 -21.40 -7.79
N ASN A 644 -48.30 -21.24 -8.45
CA ASN A 644 -47.66 -22.32 -9.22
C ASN A 644 -47.19 -23.48 -8.34
N LEU A 645 -46.61 -23.20 -7.17
CA LEU A 645 -46.19 -24.22 -6.21
C LEU A 645 -47.39 -25.00 -5.66
N LEU A 646 -48.51 -24.31 -5.35
CA LEU A 646 -49.75 -24.96 -4.93
C LEU A 646 -50.32 -25.86 -6.04
N ALA A 647 -50.38 -25.35 -7.28
CA ALA A 647 -50.82 -26.14 -8.43
C ALA A 647 -49.94 -27.36 -8.65
N PHE A 648 -48.61 -27.20 -8.57
CA PHE A 648 -47.64 -28.29 -8.67
C PHE A 648 -47.83 -29.34 -7.57
N GLY A 649 -48.03 -28.93 -6.32
CA GLY A 649 -48.31 -29.82 -5.20
C GLY A 649 -49.57 -30.67 -5.43
N VAL A 650 -50.65 -30.07 -5.93
CA VAL A 650 -51.88 -30.80 -6.26
C VAL A 650 -51.68 -31.75 -7.44
N ILE A 651 -50.93 -31.35 -8.46
CA ILE A 651 -50.59 -32.20 -9.61
C ILE A 651 -49.79 -33.41 -9.15
N ILE A 652 -48.73 -33.22 -8.36
CA ILE A 652 -47.94 -34.32 -7.79
C ILE A 652 -48.83 -35.23 -6.95
N TYR A 653 -49.67 -34.68 -6.08
CA TYR A 653 -50.56 -35.49 -5.23
C TYR A 653 -51.50 -36.36 -6.07
N LYS A 654 -52.15 -35.78 -7.10
CA LYS A 654 -53.03 -36.50 -8.02
C LYS A 654 -52.26 -37.55 -8.84
N VAL A 655 -51.09 -37.21 -9.36
CA VAL A 655 -50.22 -38.13 -10.12
C VAL A 655 -49.76 -39.29 -9.25
N TYR A 656 -49.28 -39.01 -8.04
CA TYR A 656 -48.87 -40.02 -7.06
C TYR A 656 -50.02 -40.96 -6.70
N ARG A 657 -51.21 -40.42 -6.39
CA ARG A 657 -52.41 -41.24 -6.13
C ARG A 657 -52.79 -42.10 -7.32
N HIS A 658 -52.73 -41.57 -8.54
CA HIS A 658 -53.03 -42.32 -9.75
C HIS A 658 -52.00 -43.43 -10.01
N THR A 659 -50.72 -43.17 -9.72
CA THR A 659 -49.64 -44.16 -9.81
C THR A 659 -49.75 -45.24 -8.75
N ALA A 660 -50.16 -44.91 -7.51
CA ALA A 660 -50.33 -45.88 -6.42
C ALA A 660 -51.47 -46.88 -6.67
N VAL A 661 -52.43 -46.55 -7.53
CA VAL A 661 -53.58 -47.40 -7.88
C VAL A 661 -53.30 -48.28 -9.11
N SER A 662 -52.24 -48.02 -9.88
CA SER A 662 -51.87 -48.80 -11.09
C SER A 662 -50.62 -49.66 -10.88
N ASN A 663 -50.64 -50.95 -11.24
CA ASN A 663 -49.46 -51.83 -11.19
C ASN A 663 -48.33 -51.32 -12.12
N PHE A 664 -47.16 -51.03 -11.55
CA PHE A 664 -46.18 -50.14 -12.18
C PHE A 664 -44.87 -50.82 -12.60
N THR A 665 -44.39 -50.54 -13.82
CA THR A 665 -43.06 -50.94 -14.35
C THR A 665 -42.03 -49.81 -14.19
N VAL A 666 -40.75 -50.14 -14.00
CA VAL A 666 -39.62 -49.19 -13.82
C VAL A 666 -39.55 -48.10 -14.92
N ILE A 667 -39.96 -48.44 -16.14
CA ILE A 667 -39.97 -47.53 -17.30
C ILE A 667 -40.99 -46.39 -17.11
N ALA A 668 -42.14 -46.68 -16.49
CA ALA A 668 -43.16 -45.68 -16.22
C ALA A 668 -42.73 -44.71 -15.09
N LEU A 669 -41.93 -45.18 -14.11
CA LEU A 669 -41.38 -44.36 -13.02
C LEU A 669 -40.47 -43.27 -13.58
N ARG A 670 -39.57 -43.67 -14.46
CA ARG A 670 -38.59 -42.79 -15.09
C ARG A 670 -39.25 -41.75 -15.98
N SER A 671 -40.33 -42.12 -16.68
CA SER A 671 -41.09 -41.17 -17.50
C SER A 671 -41.87 -40.16 -16.65
N CYS A 672 -42.41 -40.58 -15.51
CA CYS A 672 -43.13 -39.71 -14.56
C CYS A 672 -42.17 -38.75 -13.83
N ALA A 673 -41.05 -39.26 -13.33
CA ALA A 673 -40.00 -38.45 -12.70
C ALA A 673 -39.40 -37.42 -13.66
N ARG A 674 -39.18 -37.80 -14.94
CA ARG A 674 -38.75 -36.86 -15.98
C ARG A 674 -39.78 -35.76 -16.25
N GLY A 675 -41.07 -36.08 -16.22
CA GLY A 675 -42.15 -35.11 -16.35
C GLY A 675 -42.21 -34.14 -15.15
N ALA A 676 -42.11 -34.66 -13.92
CA ALA A 676 -42.11 -33.85 -12.70
C ALA A 676 -40.88 -32.93 -12.60
N LEU A 677 -39.70 -33.40 -13.03
CA LEU A 677 -38.47 -32.61 -13.07
C LEU A 677 -38.55 -31.49 -14.11
N ALA A 678 -39.09 -31.78 -15.30
CA ALA A 678 -39.34 -30.76 -16.33
C ALA A 678 -40.29 -29.67 -15.81
N LEU A 679 -41.35 -30.06 -15.10
CA LEU A 679 -42.34 -29.15 -14.53
C LEU A 679 -41.77 -28.29 -13.40
N LEU A 680 -40.90 -28.84 -12.55
CA LEU A 680 -40.26 -28.11 -11.45
C LEU A 680 -39.43 -26.91 -11.97
N PHE A 681 -38.64 -27.11 -13.03
CA PHE A 681 -37.81 -26.06 -13.61
C PHE A 681 -38.63 -25.06 -14.46
N VAL A 682 -39.70 -25.51 -15.11
CA VAL A 682 -40.58 -24.64 -15.91
C VAL A 682 -41.55 -23.81 -15.05
N LEU A 683 -41.93 -24.29 -13.86
CA LEU A 683 -42.88 -23.62 -12.96
C LEU A 683 -42.24 -22.64 -11.95
N GLY A 684 -40.91 -22.47 -11.97
CA GLY A 684 -40.24 -21.36 -11.26
C GLY A 684 -39.33 -21.72 -10.08
N ALA A 685 -38.80 -22.95 -10.00
CA ALA A 685 -37.80 -23.30 -8.98
C ALA A 685 -36.55 -22.38 -9.00
N THR A 686 -36.14 -21.92 -10.19
CA THR A 686 -35.02 -20.97 -10.38
C THR A 686 -35.26 -19.64 -9.65
N TRP A 687 -36.49 -19.15 -9.67
CA TRP A 687 -36.89 -17.89 -9.06
C TRP A 687 -37.17 -17.99 -7.56
N THR A 688 -37.39 -19.20 -7.04
CA THR A 688 -37.49 -19.45 -5.59
C THR A 688 -36.14 -19.15 -4.91
N PHE A 689 -35.02 -19.50 -5.56
CA PHE A 689 -33.69 -19.12 -5.07
C PHE A 689 -33.45 -17.60 -5.16
N GLY A 690 -34.07 -16.91 -6.11
CA GLY A 690 -34.03 -15.45 -6.21
C GLY A 690 -34.70 -14.76 -5.02
N VAL A 691 -35.88 -15.24 -4.61
CA VAL A 691 -36.56 -14.74 -3.39
C VAL A 691 -35.74 -15.07 -2.14
N LEU A 692 -35.18 -16.28 -2.04
CA LEU A 692 -34.34 -16.67 -0.92
C LEU A 692 -33.06 -15.82 -0.81
N HIS A 693 -32.47 -15.44 -1.95
CA HIS A 693 -31.31 -14.54 -1.98
C HIS A 693 -31.65 -13.15 -1.43
N ILE A 694 -32.82 -12.61 -1.78
CA ILE A 694 -33.30 -11.32 -1.27
C ILE A 694 -33.60 -11.39 0.24
N LEU A 695 -34.01 -12.54 0.77
CA LEU A 695 -34.35 -12.70 2.18
C LEU A 695 -33.12 -12.91 3.08
N HIS A 696 -32.13 -13.68 2.62
CA HIS A 696 -31.00 -14.12 3.47
C HIS A 696 -29.63 -13.54 3.07
N GLU A 697 -29.52 -12.77 1.98
CA GLU A 697 -28.31 -12.07 1.49
C GLU A 697 -27.00 -12.88 1.58
N THR A 698 -27.03 -14.19 1.29
CA THR A 698 -25.82 -15.02 1.34
C THR A 698 -25.12 -15.16 -0.02
N THR A 699 -23.80 -15.34 -0.02
CA THR A 699 -23.01 -15.62 -1.23
C THR A 699 -23.47 -16.90 -1.94
N LEU A 700 -23.74 -17.96 -1.18
CA LEU A 700 -24.24 -19.23 -1.72
C LEU A 700 -25.58 -19.05 -2.46
N THR A 701 -26.52 -18.31 -1.89
CA THR A 701 -27.81 -18.07 -2.55
C THR A 701 -27.66 -17.22 -3.81
N ALA A 702 -26.71 -16.27 -3.83
CA ALA A 702 -26.40 -15.49 -5.02
C ALA A 702 -25.88 -16.36 -6.19
N TYR A 703 -24.96 -17.29 -5.89
CA TYR A 703 -24.43 -18.23 -6.88
C TYR A 703 -25.50 -19.19 -7.40
N LEU A 704 -26.31 -19.77 -6.50
CA LEU A 704 -27.38 -20.69 -6.87
C LEU A 704 -28.44 -20.00 -7.73
N PHE A 705 -28.89 -18.81 -7.34
CA PHE A 705 -29.83 -18.02 -8.13
C PHE A 705 -29.25 -17.69 -9.50
N THR A 706 -28.03 -17.18 -9.54
CA THR A 706 -27.40 -16.77 -10.80
C THR A 706 -27.18 -17.94 -11.76
N LEU A 707 -26.67 -19.07 -11.28
CA LEU A 707 -26.43 -20.24 -12.11
C LEU A 707 -27.74 -20.80 -12.68
N THR A 708 -28.75 -20.95 -11.83
CA THR A 708 -30.04 -21.52 -12.24
C THR A 708 -30.81 -20.61 -13.19
N ASN A 709 -30.72 -19.28 -13.01
CA ASN A 709 -31.34 -18.31 -13.90
C ASN A 709 -30.60 -18.20 -15.24
N ALA A 710 -29.26 -18.15 -15.23
CA ALA A 710 -28.46 -18.03 -16.46
C ALA A 710 -28.64 -19.21 -17.42
N PHE A 711 -28.96 -20.41 -16.91
CA PHE A 711 -29.21 -21.61 -17.72
C PHE A 711 -30.70 -21.95 -17.89
N GLN A 712 -31.61 -21.08 -17.47
CA GLN A 712 -33.05 -21.35 -17.51
C GLN A 712 -33.53 -21.69 -18.94
N GLY A 713 -33.16 -20.90 -19.96
CA GLY A 713 -33.54 -21.16 -21.35
C GLY A 713 -32.92 -22.43 -21.93
N MET A 714 -31.72 -22.83 -21.48
CA MET A 714 -31.12 -24.11 -21.85
C MET A 714 -31.95 -25.30 -21.33
N PHE A 715 -32.40 -25.25 -20.06
CA PHE A 715 -33.25 -26.30 -19.51
C PHE A 715 -34.60 -26.37 -20.23
N ILE A 716 -35.20 -25.22 -20.55
CA ILE A 716 -36.45 -25.16 -21.32
C ILE A 716 -36.29 -25.84 -22.68
N PHE A 717 -35.20 -25.56 -23.42
CA PHE A 717 -34.93 -26.22 -24.70
C PHE A 717 -34.74 -27.73 -24.58
N ILE A 718 -33.98 -28.19 -23.57
CA ILE A 718 -33.75 -29.62 -23.34
C ILE A 718 -35.08 -30.34 -23.06
N PHE A 719 -35.91 -29.80 -22.17
CA PHE A 719 -37.15 -30.46 -21.79
C PHE A 719 -38.25 -30.34 -22.85
N LEU A 720 -38.42 -29.17 -23.46
CA LEU A 720 -39.50 -28.93 -24.41
C LEU A 720 -39.19 -29.44 -25.81
N CYS A 721 -37.95 -29.27 -26.31
CA CYS A 721 -37.57 -29.68 -27.66
C CYS A 721 -36.86 -31.03 -27.70
N VAL A 722 -35.76 -31.19 -26.94
CA VAL A 722 -34.90 -32.38 -27.04
C VAL A 722 -35.55 -33.63 -26.46
N LEU A 723 -36.21 -33.53 -25.30
CA LEU A 723 -36.80 -34.68 -24.59
C LEU A 723 -38.25 -34.98 -24.99
N SER A 724 -38.87 -34.12 -25.79
CA SER A 724 -40.25 -34.29 -26.24
C SER A 724 -40.31 -35.27 -27.41
N ARG A 725 -40.85 -36.47 -27.18
CA ARG A 725 -40.98 -37.53 -28.19
C ARG A 725 -41.68 -37.06 -29.48
N LYS A 726 -42.73 -36.24 -29.34
CA LYS A 726 -43.46 -35.68 -30.49
C LYS A 726 -42.55 -34.85 -31.39
N ILE A 727 -41.66 -34.06 -30.79
CA ILE A 727 -40.74 -33.20 -31.52
C ILE A 727 -39.58 -34.01 -32.07
N GLN A 728 -39.07 -35.01 -31.34
CA GLN A 728 -38.07 -35.95 -31.84
C GLN A 728 -38.54 -36.68 -33.10
N GLU A 729 -39.81 -37.13 -33.13
CA GLU A 729 -40.41 -37.80 -34.29
C GLU A 729 -40.51 -36.87 -35.50
N GLU A 730 -40.86 -35.60 -35.31
CA GLU A 730 -40.92 -34.62 -36.41
C GLU A 730 -39.54 -34.17 -36.89
N TYR A 731 -38.57 -34.00 -35.98
CA TYR A 731 -37.17 -33.81 -36.38
C TYR A 731 -36.68 -35.00 -37.19
N TYR A 732 -36.97 -36.22 -36.75
CA TYR A 732 -36.61 -37.44 -37.48
C TYR A 732 -37.28 -37.52 -38.86
N ARG A 733 -38.56 -37.12 -38.98
CA ARG A 733 -39.25 -37.02 -40.27
C ARG A 733 -38.64 -35.95 -41.19
N LEU A 734 -38.28 -34.80 -40.64
CA LEU A 734 -37.59 -33.73 -41.38
C LEU A 734 -36.22 -34.22 -41.88
N PHE A 735 -35.41 -34.86 -41.02
CA PHE A 735 -34.12 -35.42 -41.40
C PHE A 735 -34.24 -36.57 -42.40
N ARG A 736 -35.32 -37.36 -42.37
CA ARG A 736 -35.59 -38.42 -43.35
C ARG A 736 -36.05 -37.88 -44.71
N ASN A 737 -36.70 -36.71 -44.74
CA ASN A 737 -37.25 -36.10 -45.95
C ASN A 737 -36.29 -35.11 -46.63
N VAL A 738 -35.07 -34.90 -46.11
CA VAL A 738 -34.00 -34.15 -46.78
C VAL A 738 -33.11 -35.14 -47.55
N PRO A 739 -33.25 -35.29 -48.89
CA PRO A 739 -32.60 -36.37 -49.64
C PRO A 739 -31.10 -36.16 -49.94
N CYS A 740 -30.42 -35.17 -49.36
CA CYS A 740 -29.09 -34.76 -49.86
C CYS A 740 -27.96 -34.71 -48.82
N CYS A 741 -28.18 -35.06 -47.55
CA CYS A 741 -27.12 -34.89 -46.53
C CYS A 741 -26.37 -36.17 -46.13
N PHE A 742 -26.77 -37.36 -46.57
CA PHE A 742 -26.13 -38.62 -46.16
C PHE A 742 -25.31 -39.33 -47.25
N GLU A 743 -25.29 -38.84 -48.49
CA GLU A 743 -24.43 -39.40 -49.55
C GLU A 743 -23.00 -38.83 -49.54
N CYS A 744 -22.73 -37.78 -48.76
CA CYS A 744 -21.36 -37.25 -48.54
C CYS A 744 -20.70 -37.72 -47.23
N LEU A 745 -21.38 -38.52 -46.42
CA LEU A 745 -20.90 -38.97 -45.10
C LEU A 745 -20.82 -40.50 -44.98
N ARG A 746 -20.67 -41.18 -46.13
CA ARG A 746 -20.28 -42.59 -46.22
C ARG A 746 -18.90 -42.73 -46.84
#